data_AF-A0A2W4RRD9-F1
#
_entry.id   AF-A0A2W4RRD9-F1
#
_cell.length_a   1.000
_cell.length_b   1.000
_cell.length_c   1.000
_cell.angle_alpha   90.00
_cell.angle_beta   90.00
_cell.angle_gamma   90.00
#
_symmetry.space_group_name_H-M   'P 1'
#
loop_
_entity.id
_entity.type
_entity.pdbx_description
1 polymer ?
#
loop_
_entity_poly.entity_id
_entity_poly.type
_entity_poly.pdbx_seq_one_letter_code
_entity_poly.pdbx_strand_id
1 'polypeptide(L)'
;MTRNWLQSVPCPSNLLLADPLLVRPPIMDKPQQLAVYLEDLIAWNAGIRDYASSAKEYLDAGLFPQAAGCILEATRAAEADAHDVIALQPESTNLAKEFFRAWDIWHRKVHIDIVRARESVKRFQESNCDQQLVDEVVRASDAVEKLFADLPIPSDPIIRRDLESIAHAAPDALQEIRDQIGYLAIAIEECERRLQQKAQEHKQQTEKLRRRSGELIGNILSRSDLAPDSRIQAVKLQQDIIAFLDQEDISSAKQHLSQLAQLSGEPGIADQVDIEQFMGSGKRKPGRILSARAEAELGQPNTISISTEYQEDLDNPPGWEWDALSLQNIYSSARFHATSTDPIVQDRALGPFLATRGKQLLLGGEPEQALVFFRDAYAWAAEPPWSLRAAPRWRRDCAWGMLLGITLSSLPHRDRNPSIVSPENLEALFQHGIGELPMANIEEWGLFADVAHILLSLNSEAMECFLNEHLQDYFTDHPVALQDLLRGFALALPDKGGQALSAVAYLLKQFGDPAEQKAAGELLGLVPKARNTSGHPRELRYILDEAQRILQESAKQTDLSEAAYESLGFQPIQMEGTQAPRVTVQVVTGPEGFCSRKRLILRLSYTKGSEILHGVQLDARLEVTEGKTIQLLDPVLVGRLFPGKVNEIAIDYKLGTDLERAKTLVVNLLRRDADGVLKAVEIQGKRLSFSVGDQPRSEPKPLNPYVVGVAIQNVKRIFGRDRQIDNIVRRLIGETQDNLVLVLGERRIGKTTVLNGLRRHPKIEQRYIVAYTDMQSAKKSAAVLQDPVAFYRSYLFDPIRARLNEEGLPIITEPPQTALRDSPHKAFEQFMVEVDQMLESNGIRLLLILDELEAVLEQIDRYRENSKVGLPEEVVAALRAAVLASRQISFVLAGITDVVRRHIARPLDRLFNLALQVELPVLEPADTKSLITDLVKSVYAVTPRAERQIIAETNCHPYLVQQVCHELFERMAAESYLVATETDVTTVLEKILPNPQPFAYLIETVRSPEYMSIFDALSVLQSGEHFVSVKDLRIQLRRRGVEQDEKRLLECLEELRLLAPSLLERAPNNSRRYRVAIRLFARHRKILQQTKHTLLLRPNDSKGNSTS
;
A
#
# COMPACT_ATOMS: atom_id res chain seq x y z
N MET A 1 -2.87 2.93 -65.19
CA MET A 1 -2.28 2.04 -64.17
C MET A 1 -1.57 2.96 -63.20
N THR A 2 -2.06 3.24 -62.01
CA THR A 2 -2.34 2.32 -60.91
C THR A 2 -3.46 2.89 -60.05
N ARG A 3 -4.52 2.10 -59.86
CA ARG A 3 -5.59 2.39 -58.91
C ARG A 3 -5.06 2.23 -57.48
N ASN A 4 -5.60 3.07 -56.60
CA ASN A 4 -5.60 3.00 -55.14
C ASN A 4 -5.33 1.60 -54.57
N TRP A 5 -4.23 1.47 -53.82
CA TRP A 5 -4.04 0.36 -52.86
C TRP A 5 -4.42 0.76 -51.42
N LEU A 6 -4.61 2.06 -51.16
CA LEU A 6 -4.89 2.62 -49.82
C LEU A 6 -6.39 2.68 -49.47
N GLN A 7 -7.29 2.43 -50.43
CA GLN A 7 -8.73 2.35 -50.18
C GLN A 7 -9.20 0.93 -49.77
N SER A 8 -8.27 0.01 -49.45
CA SER A 8 -8.62 -1.37 -49.10
C SER A 8 -7.76 -2.00 -48.00
N VAL A 9 -7.16 -1.22 -47.09
CA VAL A 9 -6.42 -1.79 -45.95
C VAL A 9 -7.29 -1.75 -44.69
N PRO A 10 -7.68 -2.91 -44.11
CA PRO A 10 -8.32 -2.97 -42.80
C PRO A 10 -7.30 -2.73 -41.69
N CYS A 11 -7.77 -2.20 -40.55
CA CYS A 11 -7.19 -2.17 -39.20
C CYS A 11 -5.66 -2.47 -39.06
N PRO A 12 -4.86 -1.61 -38.38
CA PRO A 12 -3.39 -1.69 -38.25
C PRO A 12 -2.82 -3.06 -37.83
N SER A 13 -3.63 -3.95 -37.24
CA SER A 13 -3.28 -5.34 -36.95
C SER A 13 -2.84 -6.17 -38.15
N ASN A 14 -3.27 -5.86 -39.39
CA ASN A 14 -2.89 -6.65 -40.57
C ASN A 14 -1.53 -6.26 -41.19
N LEU A 15 -1.00 -5.07 -40.91
CA LEU A 15 0.32 -4.62 -41.40
C LEU A 15 1.48 -5.25 -40.62
N LEU A 16 1.29 -5.51 -39.32
CA LEU A 16 2.27 -6.19 -38.46
C LEU A 16 2.46 -7.68 -38.78
N LEU A 17 1.46 -8.31 -39.40
CA LEU A 17 1.49 -9.74 -39.77
C LEU A 17 2.10 -10.00 -41.15
N ALA A 18 2.16 -8.99 -42.03
CA ALA A 18 2.58 -9.17 -43.42
C ALA A 18 4.11 -9.03 -43.63
N ASP A 19 4.74 -8.05 -42.97
CA ASP A 19 6.21 -7.95 -42.90
C ASP A 19 6.62 -6.95 -41.79
N PRO A 20 7.22 -7.41 -40.67
CA PRO A 20 7.63 -6.51 -39.58
C PRO A 20 8.77 -5.54 -39.97
N LEU A 21 9.37 -5.67 -41.16
CA LEU A 21 10.44 -4.77 -41.62
C LEU A 21 9.93 -3.53 -42.37
N LEU A 22 8.63 -3.45 -42.70
CA LEU A 22 8.04 -2.28 -43.38
C LEU A 22 7.72 -1.12 -42.43
N VAL A 23 7.67 -1.38 -41.12
CA VAL A 23 7.67 -0.32 -40.08
C VAL A 23 9.11 -0.16 -39.61
N ARG A 24 9.92 0.58 -40.38
CA ARG A 24 11.19 1.06 -39.84
C ARG A 24 10.87 2.19 -38.84
N PRO A 25 11.11 2.01 -37.53
CA PRO A 25 11.09 3.15 -36.64
C PRO A 25 12.15 4.14 -37.14
N PRO A 26 11.91 5.47 -37.06
CA PRO A 26 13.01 6.41 -37.14
C PRO A 26 14.04 5.99 -36.07
N ILE A 27 15.33 6.13 -36.36
CA ILE A 27 16.41 5.70 -35.46
C ILE A 27 16.12 6.31 -34.07
N MET A 28 15.74 5.47 -33.10
CA MET A 28 15.35 5.89 -31.76
C MET A 28 16.28 5.22 -30.76
N ASP A 29 17.14 6.02 -30.14
CA ASP A 29 18.27 5.54 -29.34
C ASP A 29 17.91 5.17 -27.88
N LYS A 30 16.63 5.27 -27.47
CA LYS A 30 16.21 5.03 -26.07
C LYS A 30 15.01 4.07 -25.94
N PRO A 31 15.08 3.01 -25.09
CA PRO A 31 14.03 1.99 -24.93
C PRO A 31 12.66 2.52 -24.48
N GLN A 32 12.64 3.63 -23.74
CA GLN A 32 11.41 4.26 -23.23
C GLN A 32 10.54 4.84 -24.37
N GLN A 33 11.16 5.28 -25.46
CA GLN A 33 10.44 5.83 -26.61
C GLN A 33 9.75 4.73 -27.43
N LEU A 34 10.29 3.51 -27.44
CA LEU A 34 9.67 2.35 -28.08
C LEU A 34 8.42 1.88 -27.31
N ALA A 35 8.46 1.92 -25.98
CA ALA A 35 7.33 1.56 -25.14
C ALA A 35 6.16 2.53 -25.34
N VAL A 36 6.43 3.84 -25.33
CA VAL A 36 5.43 4.88 -25.60
C VAL A 36 4.86 4.76 -27.01
N TYR A 37 5.70 4.50 -28.02
CA TYR A 37 5.24 4.29 -29.40
C TYR A 37 4.34 3.06 -29.55
N LEU A 38 4.64 1.95 -28.84
CA LEU A 38 3.83 0.74 -28.84
C LEU A 38 2.52 0.92 -28.06
N GLU A 39 2.55 1.64 -26.95
CA GLU A 39 1.35 2.00 -26.18
C GLU A 39 0.41 2.90 -26.99
N ASP A 40 0.96 3.87 -27.72
CA ASP A 40 0.20 4.73 -28.64
C ASP A 40 -0.45 3.94 -29.78
N LEU A 41 0.28 2.98 -30.36
CA LEU A 41 -0.23 2.09 -31.40
C LEU A 41 -1.36 1.19 -30.89
N ILE A 42 -1.25 0.69 -29.65
CA ILE A 42 -2.27 -0.12 -28.99
C ILE A 42 -3.50 0.73 -28.66
N ALA A 43 -3.31 1.96 -28.16
CA ALA A 43 -4.39 2.89 -27.80
C ALA A 43 -5.16 3.38 -29.04
N TRP A 44 -4.47 3.64 -30.16
CA TRP A 44 -5.11 3.93 -31.45
C TRP A 44 -5.89 2.74 -32.00
N ASN A 45 -5.35 1.51 -31.91
CA ASN A 45 -6.01 0.31 -32.40
C ASN A 45 -7.27 -0.04 -31.57
N ALA A 46 -7.31 0.39 -30.30
CA ALA A 46 -8.47 0.28 -29.43
C ALA A 46 -9.49 1.42 -29.61
N GLY A 47 -9.20 2.44 -30.45
CA GLY A 47 -10.07 3.61 -30.66
C GLY A 47 -10.14 4.54 -29.45
N ILE A 48 -9.16 4.48 -28.54
CA ILE A 48 -9.14 5.21 -27.26
C ILE A 48 -8.50 6.61 -27.42
N ARG A 49 -7.63 6.82 -28.41
CA ARG A 49 -6.94 8.09 -28.67
C ARG A 49 -7.23 8.62 -30.09
N ASP A 50 -7.45 9.94 -30.19
CA ASP A 50 -7.52 10.68 -31.45
C ASP A 50 -6.35 11.68 -31.60
N TYR A 51 -6.16 12.21 -32.81
CA TYR A 51 -5.08 13.16 -33.10
C TYR A 51 -5.20 14.47 -32.30
N ALA A 52 -6.43 14.88 -31.94
CA ALA A 52 -6.68 16.10 -31.18
C ALA A 52 -6.23 15.98 -29.72
N SER A 53 -6.54 14.85 -29.07
CA SER A 53 -6.12 14.56 -27.69
C SER A 53 -4.59 14.42 -27.61
N SER A 54 -3.99 13.75 -28.59
CA SER A 54 -2.53 13.56 -28.66
C SER A 54 -1.78 14.87 -28.87
N ALA A 55 -2.29 15.75 -29.75
CA ALA A 55 -1.73 17.08 -29.96
C ALA A 55 -1.75 17.94 -28.68
N LYS A 56 -2.80 17.83 -27.87
CA LYS A 56 -2.91 18.56 -26.60
C LYS A 56 -1.87 18.09 -25.58
N GLU A 57 -1.67 16.79 -25.45
CA GLU A 57 -0.64 16.26 -24.55
C GLU A 57 0.78 16.64 -25.00
N TYR A 58 1.07 16.61 -26.31
CA TYR A 58 2.35 17.08 -26.83
C TYR A 58 2.56 18.59 -26.60
N LEU A 59 1.49 19.39 -26.65
CA LEU A 59 1.53 20.80 -26.29
C LEU A 59 1.84 21.01 -24.80
N ASP A 60 1.18 20.26 -23.92
CA ASP A 60 1.43 20.33 -22.47
C ASP A 60 2.87 19.90 -22.13
N ALA A 61 3.45 18.97 -22.89
CA ALA A 61 4.85 18.56 -22.79
C ALA A 61 5.83 19.50 -23.51
N GLY A 62 5.35 20.55 -24.18
CA GLY A 62 6.16 21.50 -24.96
C GLY A 62 6.84 20.89 -26.19
N LEU A 63 6.35 19.76 -26.70
CA LEU A 63 6.87 19.05 -27.88
C LEU A 63 6.20 19.59 -29.16
N PHE A 64 6.57 20.83 -29.52
CA PHE A 64 5.91 21.59 -30.57
C PHE A 64 5.92 20.95 -31.98
N PRO A 65 7.01 20.31 -32.47
CA PRO A 65 6.98 19.66 -33.78
C PRO A 65 5.99 18.48 -33.84
N GLN A 66 5.93 17.68 -32.77
CA GLN A 66 5.02 16.53 -32.64
C GLN A 66 3.57 17.01 -32.53
N ALA A 67 3.31 18.05 -31.73
CA ALA A 67 2.01 18.69 -31.64
C ALA A 67 1.53 19.26 -32.98
N ALA A 68 2.41 19.95 -33.73
CA ALA A 68 2.09 20.51 -35.03
C ALA A 68 1.74 19.41 -36.06
N GLY A 69 2.48 18.29 -36.05
CA GLY A 69 2.19 17.12 -36.87
C GLY A 69 0.81 16.50 -36.57
N CYS A 70 0.47 16.34 -35.29
CA CYS A 70 -0.82 15.82 -34.88
C CYS A 70 -1.98 16.76 -35.27
N ILE A 71 -1.81 18.08 -35.18
CA ILE A 71 -2.82 19.07 -35.61
C ILE A 71 -3.07 19.01 -37.12
N LEU A 72 -2.01 18.84 -37.93
CA LEU A 72 -2.12 18.71 -39.39
C LEU A 72 -2.86 17.43 -39.81
N GLU A 73 -2.64 16.31 -39.12
CA GLU A 73 -3.33 15.06 -39.42
C GLU A 73 -4.78 15.05 -38.90
N ALA A 74 -5.05 15.68 -37.75
CA ALA A 74 -6.41 15.89 -37.25
C ALA A 74 -7.28 16.69 -38.25
N THR A 75 -6.69 17.71 -38.86
CA THR A 75 -7.38 18.53 -39.87
C THR A 75 -7.56 17.80 -41.20
N ARG A 76 -6.60 16.98 -41.63
CA ARG A 76 -6.75 16.10 -42.83
C ARG A 76 -7.82 15.03 -42.67
N ALA A 77 -7.90 14.39 -41.50
CA ALA A 77 -8.91 13.38 -41.22
C ALA A 77 -10.33 13.99 -41.25
N ALA A 78 -10.49 15.19 -40.71
CA ALA A 78 -11.77 15.92 -40.75
C ALA A 78 -12.18 16.36 -42.17
N GLU A 79 -11.22 16.63 -43.07
CA GLU A 79 -11.47 16.96 -44.49
C GLU A 79 -11.92 15.74 -45.32
N ALA A 80 -11.57 14.51 -44.91
CA ALA A 80 -11.89 13.28 -45.66
C ALA A 80 -13.33 12.77 -45.45
N ASP A 81 -13.96 13.11 -44.32
CA ASP A 81 -15.29 12.63 -43.92
C ASP A 81 -16.46 13.56 -44.33
N ALA A 82 -16.20 14.73 -44.91
CA ALA A 82 -17.22 15.72 -45.25
C ALA A 82 -17.50 15.80 -46.77
N HIS A 83 -18.74 15.49 -47.19
CA HIS A 83 -19.22 15.65 -48.58
C HIS A 83 -19.78 17.04 -48.92
N ASP A 84 -19.85 17.97 -47.96
CA ASP A 84 -20.32 19.34 -48.18
C ASP A 84 -19.33 20.38 -47.66
N VAL A 85 -19.12 21.39 -48.50
CA VAL A 85 -18.11 22.46 -48.45
C VAL A 85 -18.28 23.34 -47.20
N ILE A 86 -17.34 23.22 -46.23
CA ILE A 86 -16.57 24.34 -45.64
C ILE A 86 -15.20 23.76 -45.23
N ALA A 87 -14.12 24.16 -45.89
CA ALA A 87 -12.77 23.75 -45.52
C ALA A 87 -12.47 24.19 -44.08
N LEU A 88 -12.32 23.24 -43.15
CA LEU A 88 -11.79 23.50 -41.80
C LEU A 88 -10.29 23.81 -41.94
N GLN A 89 -9.97 25.05 -42.32
CA GLN A 89 -8.59 25.49 -42.36
C GLN A 89 -8.01 25.44 -40.93
N PRO A 90 -6.75 24.99 -40.72
CA PRO A 90 -6.15 24.86 -39.39
C PRO A 90 -6.30 26.12 -38.52
N GLU A 91 -6.26 27.28 -39.15
CA GLU A 91 -6.51 28.64 -38.63
C GLU A 91 -7.79 28.78 -37.79
N SER A 92 -8.78 27.91 -38.03
CA SER A 92 -10.12 27.97 -37.42
C SER A 92 -10.33 26.99 -36.25
N THR A 93 -9.36 26.14 -35.93
CA THR A 93 -9.47 25.17 -34.81
C THR A 93 -8.97 25.75 -33.48
N ASN A 94 -9.66 25.45 -32.37
CA ASN A 94 -9.23 25.87 -31.03
C ASN A 94 -7.82 25.36 -30.68
N LEU A 95 -7.44 24.17 -31.18
CA LEU A 95 -6.12 23.60 -30.94
C LEU A 95 -4.97 24.38 -31.59
N ALA A 96 -5.17 24.93 -32.80
CA ALA A 96 -4.17 25.79 -33.44
C ALA A 96 -3.97 27.11 -32.68
N LYS A 97 -5.05 27.66 -32.10
CA LYS A 97 -4.95 28.84 -31.23
C LYS A 97 -4.23 28.55 -29.91
N GLU A 98 -4.47 27.39 -29.33
CA GLU A 98 -3.75 26.91 -28.14
C GLU A 98 -2.27 26.69 -28.45
N PHE A 99 -1.95 26.10 -29.61
CA PHE A 99 -0.58 25.93 -30.10
C PHE A 99 0.16 27.28 -30.21
N PHE A 100 -0.47 28.28 -30.85
CA PHE A 100 0.14 29.62 -31.00
C PHE A 100 0.49 30.25 -29.66
N ARG A 101 -0.46 30.20 -28.71
CA ARG A 101 -0.25 30.75 -27.37
C ARG A 101 0.91 30.06 -26.65
N ALA A 102 0.96 28.72 -26.70
CA ALA A 102 2.02 27.97 -26.07
C ALA A 102 3.39 28.25 -26.70
N TRP A 103 3.46 28.32 -28.03
CA TRP A 103 4.68 28.67 -28.77
C TRP A 103 5.18 30.08 -28.42
N ASP A 104 4.28 31.07 -28.44
CA ASP A 104 4.62 32.46 -28.16
C ASP A 104 5.09 32.67 -26.70
N ILE A 105 4.46 32.00 -25.72
CA ILE A 105 4.92 32.02 -24.32
C ILE A 105 6.34 31.45 -24.21
N TRP A 106 6.60 30.30 -24.84
CA TRP A 106 7.92 29.67 -24.82
C TRP A 106 8.97 30.56 -25.51
N HIS A 107 8.65 31.08 -26.70
CA HIS A 107 9.53 31.95 -27.48
C HIS A 107 9.90 33.23 -26.70
N ARG A 108 8.91 33.90 -26.07
CA ARG A 108 9.17 35.08 -25.21
C ARG A 108 10.06 34.76 -24.02
N LYS A 109 9.91 33.59 -23.40
CA LYS A 109 10.75 33.16 -22.28
C LYS A 109 12.22 33.04 -22.69
N VAL A 110 12.50 32.35 -23.80
CA VAL A 110 13.87 32.18 -24.30
C VAL A 110 14.52 33.54 -24.60
N HIS A 111 13.78 34.46 -25.22
CA HIS A 111 14.28 35.82 -25.47
C HIS A 111 14.62 36.58 -24.17
N ILE A 112 13.78 36.48 -23.13
CA ILE A 112 14.05 37.08 -21.81
C ILE A 112 15.32 36.51 -21.20
N ASP A 113 15.53 35.20 -21.31
CA ASP A 113 16.70 34.52 -20.74
C ASP A 113 18.01 34.99 -21.41
N ILE A 114 18.01 35.20 -22.74
CA ILE A 114 19.15 35.78 -23.47
C ILE A 114 19.45 37.22 -23.00
N VAL A 115 18.42 38.04 -22.82
CA VAL A 115 18.59 39.44 -22.36
C VAL A 115 19.16 39.47 -20.94
N ARG A 116 18.63 38.65 -20.03
CA ARG A 116 19.12 38.55 -18.64
C ARG A 116 20.57 38.07 -18.58
N ALA A 117 20.96 37.13 -19.44
CA ALA A 117 22.34 36.67 -19.52
C ALA A 117 23.29 37.83 -19.89
N ARG A 118 22.92 38.68 -20.85
CA ARG A 118 23.72 39.86 -21.25
C ARG A 118 23.83 40.92 -20.14
N GLU A 119 22.75 41.14 -19.39
CA GLU A 119 22.79 42.01 -18.21
C GLU A 119 23.73 41.46 -17.12
N SER A 120 23.70 40.14 -16.92
CA SER A 120 24.56 39.44 -15.96
C SER A 120 26.05 39.56 -16.35
N VAL A 121 26.38 39.44 -17.64
CA VAL A 121 27.75 39.66 -18.15
C VAL A 121 28.28 41.05 -17.80
N LYS A 122 27.48 42.12 -18.01
CA LYS A 122 27.90 43.49 -17.63
C LYS A 122 28.20 43.60 -16.14
N ARG A 123 27.32 43.06 -15.30
CA ARG A 123 27.48 43.04 -13.84
C ARG A 123 28.76 42.29 -13.43
N PHE A 124 29.08 41.17 -14.07
CA PHE A 124 30.27 40.39 -13.78
C PHE A 124 31.57 41.11 -14.18
N GLN A 125 31.55 41.87 -15.27
CA GLN A 125 32.68 42.70 -15.71
C GLN A 125 32.94 43.87 -14.74
N GLU A 126 31.87 44.54 -14.28
CA GLU A 126 31.97 45.63 -13.29
C GLU A 126 32.47 45.13 -11.91
N SER A 127 32.21 43.87 -11.57
CA SER A 127 32.56 43.27 -10.28
C SER A 127 33.91 42.54 -10.28
N ASN A 128 34.73 42.68 -11.33
CA ASN A 128 36.08 42.09 -11.43
C ASN A 128 36.09 40.54 -11.26
N CYS A 129 35.10 39.86 -11.87
CA CYS A 129 35.01 38.40 -11.94
C CYS A 129 36.12 37.82 -12.84
N ASP A 130 36.30 36.49 -12.83
CA ASP A 130 37.26 35.81 -13.70
C ASP A 130 36.87 35.96 -15.18
N GLN A 131 37.75 36.56 -15.98
CA GLN A 131 37.49 36.86 -17.39
C GLN A 131 37.20 35.59 -18.22
N GLN A 132 37.81 34.44 -17.87
CA GLN A 132 37.58 33.20 -18.62
C GLN A 132 36.15 32.68 -18.50
N LEU A 133 35.54 32.82 -17.31
CA LEU A 133 34.17 32.39 -17.06
C LEU A 133 33.15 33.37 -17.68
N VAL A 134 33.45 34.67 -17.65
CA VAL A 134 32.64 35.69 -18.33
C VAL A 134 32.61 35.42 -19.85
N ASP A 135 33.76 35.07 -20.44
CA ASP A 135 33.85 34.72 -21.86
C ASP A 135 33.10 33.40 -22.21
N GLU A 136 32.89 32.50 -21.24
CA GLU A 136 32.05 31.30 -21.42
C GLU A 136 30.55 31.63 -21.44
N VAL A 137 30.10 32.52 -20.55
CA VAL A 137 28.70 33.00 -20.54
C VAL A 137 28.36 33.74 -21.83
N VAL A 138 29.28 34.58 -22.34
CA VAL A 138 29.11 35.27 -23.62
C VAL A 138 29.00 34.26 -24.77
N ARG A 139 29.89 33.28 -24.84
CA ARG A 139 29.86 32.24 -25.88
C ARG A 139 28.57 31.41 -25.86
N ALA A 140 28.11 31.02 -24.68
CA ALA A 140 26.86 30.26 -24.53
C ALA A 140 25.64 31.09 -24.92
N SER A 141 25.61 32.38 -24.53
CA SER A 141 24.52 33.29 -24.90
C SER A 141 24.44 33.51 -26.41
N ASP A 142 25.58 33.72 -27.08
CA ASP A 142 25.63 33.92 -28.52
C ASP A 142 25.24 32.64 -29.30
N ALA A 143 25.56 31.46 -28.76
CA ALA A 143 25.15 30.18 -29.34
C ALA A 143 23.62 29.98 -29.29
N VAL A 144 22.98 30.28 -28.15
CA VAL A 144 21.52 30.24 -28.01
C VAL A 144 20.85 31.23 -28.96
N GLU A 145 21.35 32.47 -29.04
CA GLU A 145 20.77 33.52 -29.90
C GLU A 145 20.85 33.15 -31.39
N LYS A 146 21.97 32.53 -31.82
CA LYS A 146 22.13 32.07 -33.19
C LYS A 146 21.12 30.97 -33.55
N LEU A 147 20.97 29.96 -32.68
CA LEU A 147 20.01 28.87 -32.90
C LEU A 147 18.56 29.37 -32.83
N PHE A 148 18.30 30.34 -31.95
CA PHE A 148 16.98 30.95 -31.78
C PHE A 148 16.57 31.81 -32.98
N ALA A 149 17.52 32.48 -33.64
CA ALA A 149 17.25 33.31 -34.83
C ALA A 149 16.81 32.49 -36.06
N ASP A 150 17.17 31.20 -36.12
CA ASP A 150 16.83 30.30 -37.23
C ASP A 150 15.45 29.63 -37.07
N LEU A 151 14.74 29.87 -35.96
CA LEU A 151 13.42 29.30 -35.72
C LEU A 151 12.31 29.99 -36.54
N PRO A 152 11.38 29.22 -37.13
CA PRO A 152 10.23 29.80 -37.82
C PRO A 152 9.29 30.49 -36.83
N ILE A 153 8.90 31.73 -37.12
CA ILE A 153 7.90 32.48 -36.34
C ILE A 153 6.54 32.25 -37.00
N PRO A 154 5.59 31.58 -36.31
CA PRO A 154 4.25 31.35 -36.86
C PRO A 154 3.46 32.67 -36.97
N SER A 155 2.58 32.74 -37.97
CA SER A 155 1.66 33.86 -38.20
C SER A 155 0.43 33.75 -37.27
N ASP A 156 -0.26 34.87 -36.99
CA ASP A 156 -1.56 34.87 -36.29
C ASP A 156 -2.67 35.35 -37.27
N PRO A 157 -3.68 34.51 -37.60
CA PRO A 157 -3.86 33.13 -37.14
C PRO A 157 -2.85 32.16 -37.77
N ILE A 158 -2.51 31.09 -37.04
CA ILE A 158 -1.57 30.06 -37.52
C ILE A 158 -2.09 29.44 -38.80
N ILE A 159 -1.35 29.66 -39.89
CA ILE A 159 -1.68 29.07 -41.18
C ILE A 159 -1.05 27.68 -41.31
N ARG A 160 -1.63 26.85 -42.19
CA ARG A 160 -1.16 25.47 -42.43
C ARG A 160 0.34 25.39 -42.72
N ARG A 161 0.86 26.36 -43.48
CA ARG A 161 2.30 26.45 -43.83
C ARG A 161 3.19 26.62 -42.59
N ASP A 162 2.72 27.31 -41.56
CA ASP A 162 3.48 27.53 -40.33
C ASP A 162 3.60 26.22 -39.53
N LEU A 163 2.49 25.47 -39.42
CA LEU A 163 2.49 24.14 -38.80
C LEU A 163 3.35 23.15 -39.58
N GLU A 164 3.31 23.18 -40.92
CA GLU A 164 4.16 22.33 -41.76
C GLU A 164 5.64 22.69 -41.57
N SER A 165 5.97 23.98 -41.47
CA SER A 165 7.34 24.44 -41.19
C SER A 165 7.83 24.01 -39.81
N ILE A 166 6.98 24.09 -38.79
CA ILE A 166 7.35 23.73 -37.40
C ILE A 166 7.39 22.20 -37.22
N ALA A 167 6.49 21.46 -37.86
CA ALA A 167 6.51 19.99 -37.86
C ALA A 167 7.74 19.42 -38.59
N HIS A 168 8.30 20.18 -39.55
CA HIS A 168 9.49 19.79 -40.33
C HIS A 168 10.80 20.38 -39.79
N ALA A 169 10.74 21.33 -38.86
CA ALA A 169 11.92 21.74 -38.10
C ALA A 169 12.42 20.53 -37.31
N ALA A 170 13.65 20.09 -37.58
CA ALA A 170 14.20 18.88 -36.98
C ALA A 170 14.04 18.93 -35.45
N PRO A 171 13.41 17.92 -34.80
CA PRO A 171 13.21 17.87 -33.35
C PRO A 171 14.48 18.17 -32.55
N ASP A 172 15.63 17.85 -33.14
CA ASP A 172 16.96 18.07 -32.62
C ASP A 172 17.29 19.56 -32.38
N ALA A 173 16.79 20.49 -33.20
CA ALA A 173 17.13 21.92 -33.08
C ALA A 173 16.48 22.59 -31.84
N LEU A 174 15.22 22.25 -31.54
CA LEU A 174 14.54 22.76 -30.34
C LEU A 174 15.11 22.12 -29.06
N GLN A 175 15.55 20.86 -29.16
CA GLN A 175 16.24 20.19 -28.06
C GLN A 175 17.63 20.81 -27.83
N GLU A 176 18.37 21.11 -28.89
CA GLU A 176 19.68 21.76 -28.82
C GLU A 176 19.58 23.16 -28.18
N ILE A 177 18.55 23.94 -28.51
CA ILE A 177 18.27 25.23 -27.84
C ILE A 177 18.04 25.04 -26.34
N ARG A 178 17.28 24.02 -25.93
CA ARG A 178 17.05 23.72 -24.49
C ARG A 178 18.33 23.34 -23.79
N ASP A 179 19.15 22.50 -24.41
CA ASP A 179 20.42 22.04 -23.85
C ASP A 179 21.41 23.22 -23.71
N GLN A 180 21.46 24.13 -24.69
CA GLN A 180 22.30 25.34 -24.63
C GLN A 180 21.80 26.36 -23.59
N ILE A 181 20.48 26.51 -23.40
CA ILE A 181 19.93 27.33 -22.30
C ILE A 181 20.30 26.73 -20.94
N GLY A 182 20.26 25.40 -20.81
CA GLY A 182 20.74 24.70 -19.62
C GLY A 182 22.22 24.96 -19.34
N TYR A 183 23.06 24.91 -20.38
CA TYR A 183 24.50 25.22 -20.28
C TYR A 183 24.75 26.69 -19.88
N LEU A 184 24.01 27.64 -20.47
CA LEU A 184 24.09 29.06 -20.14
C LEU A 184 23.73 29.32 -18.66
N ALA A 185 22.69 28.67 -18.13
CA ALA A 185 22.30 28.80 -16.74
C ALA A 185 23.39 28.32 -15.77
N ILE A 186 24.03 27.19 -16.08
CA ILE A 186 25.14 26.64 -15.28
C ILE A 186 26.35 27.59 -15.30
N ALA A 187 26.69 28.16 -16.45
CA ALA A 187 27.82 29.08 -16.57
C ALA A 187 27.60 30.39 -15.78
N ILE A 188 26.37 30.92 -15.77
CA ILE A 188 25.99 32.09 -14.97
C ILE A 188 26.09 31.77 -13.47
N GLU A 189 25.59 30.62 -13.04
CA GLU A 189 25.64 30.19 -11.64
C GLU A 189 27.08 30.06 -11.11
N GLU A 190 28.00 29.51 -11.92
CA GLU A 190 29.41 29.39 -11.54
C GLU A 190 30.08 30.77 -11.41
N CYS A 191 29.74 31.74 -12.27
CA CYS A 191 30.22 33.13 -12.14
C CYS A 191 29.73 33.78 -10.83
N GLU A 192 28.45 33.59 -10.49
CA GLU A 192 27.88 34.12 -9.25
C GLU A 192 28.53 33.50 -8.02
N ARG A 193 28.75 32.18 -8.04
CA ARG A 193 29.44 31.44 -6.98
C ARG A 193 30.84 31.98 -6.72
N ARG A 194 31.62 32.25 -7.78
CA ARG A 194 32.98 32.80 -7.67
C ARG A 194 33.02 34.22 -7.13
N LEU A 195 32.05 35.06 -7.49
CA LEU A 195 31.90 36.41 -6.93
C LEU A 195 31.53 36.37 -5.45
N GLN A 196 30.60 35.49 -5.06
CA GLN A 196 30.24 35.29 -3.66
C GLN A 196 31.43 34.80 -2.83
N GLN A 197 32.24 33.90 -3.38
CA GLN A 197 33.45 33.41 -2.72
C GLN A 197 34.47 34.53 -2.48
N LYS A 198 34.77 35.38 -3.48
CA LYS A 198 35.66 36.54 -3.31
C LYS A 198 35.13 37.52 -2.26
N ALA A 199 33.83 37.82 -2.27
CA ALA A 199 33.21 38.71 -1.29
C ALA A 199 33.28 38.14 0.14
N GLN A 200 33.11 36.84 0.28
CA GLN A 200 33.20 36.13 1.55
C GLN A 200 34.65 36.10 2.09
N GLU A 201 35.65 35.87 1.24
CA GLU A 201 37.06 35.95 1.61
C GLU A 201 37.45 37.37 2.07
N HIS A 202 36.96 38.40 1.39
CA HIS A 202 37.17 39.80 1.79
C HIS A 202 36.55 40.12 3.16
N LYS A 203 35.29 39.72 3.38
CA LYS A 203 34.57 39.92 4.65
C LYS A 203 35.22 39.17 5.83
N GLN A 204 35.71 37.96 5.60
CA GLN A 204 36.44 37.21 6.62
C GLN A 204 37.76 37.89 7.01
N GLN A 205 38.45 38.52 6.06
CA GLN A 205 39.68 39.27 6.35
C GLN A 205 39.41 40.54 7.16
N THR A 206 38.35 41.30 6.85
CA THR A 206 38.00 42.51 7.59
C THR A 206 37.54 42.21 9.02
N GLU A 207 36.72 41.18 9.23
CA GLU A 207 36.26 40.76 10.55
C GLU A 207 37.41 40.26 11.44
N LYS A 208 38.37 39.49 10.87
CA LYS A 208 39.58 39.05 11.60
C LYS A 208 40.41 40.24 12.10
N LEU A 209 40.60 41.27 11.26
CA LEU A 209 41.35 42.47 11.63
C LEU A 209 40.62 43.31 12.69
N ARG A 210 39.29 43.46 12.57
CA ARG A 210 38.46 44.20 13.53
C ARG A 210 38.43 43.53 14.90
N ARG A 211 38.33 42.20 14.95
CA ARG A 211 38.38 41.44 16.20
C ARG A 211 39.75 41.57 16.88
N ARG A 212 40.84 41.42 16.11
CA ARG A 212 42.18 41.50 16.68
C ARG A 212 42.51 42.90 17.20
N SER A 213 42.05 43.96 16.54
CA SER A 213 42.25 45.32 17.05
C SER A 213 41.49 45.58 18.36
N GLY A 214 40.29 45.01 18.50
CA GLY A 214 39.50 45.03 19.73
C GLY A 214 40.17 44.29 20.91
N GLU A 215 40.76 43.13 20.66
CA GLU A 215 41.50 42.36 21.68
C GLU A 215 42.72 43.13 22.18
N LEU A 216 43.53 43.66 21.26
CA LEU A 216 44.75 44.41 21.58
C LEU A 216 44.46 45.69 22.36
N ILE A 217 43.40 46.44 22.01
CA ILE A 217 43.04 47.64 22.79
C ILE A 217 42.57 47.28 24.20
N GLY A 218 41.83 46.18 24.36
CA GLY A 218 41.34 45.72 25.67
C GLY A 218 42.50 45.37 26.60
N ASN A 219 43.53 44.73 26.06
CA ASN A 219 44.76 44.41 26.78
C ASN A 219 45.55 45.68 27.16
N ILE A 220 45.63 46.68 26.28
CA ILE A 220 46.32 47.95 26.57
C ILE A 220 45.58 48.77 27.65
N LEU A 221 44.25 48.82 27.60
CA LEU A 221 43.44 49.64 28.52
C LEU A 221 43.33 49.04 29.93
N SER A 222 43.50 47.72 30.07
CA SER A 222 43.47 47.01 31.36
C SER A 222 44.78 47.07 32.15
N ARG A 223 45.88 47.50 31.51
CA ARG A 223 47.21 47.59 32.10
C ARG A 223 47.42 48.90 32.87
N SER A 224 47.55 48.82 34.20
CA SER A 224 47.71 49.97 35.10
C SER A 224 49.10 50.63 35.07
N ASP A 225 50.07 50.02 34.39
CA ASP A 225 51.49 50.39 34.32
C ASP A 225 51.87 51.28 33.12
N LEU A 226 50.93 51.58 32.22
CA LEU A 226 51.16 52.36 30.99
C LEU A 226 50.98 53.87 31.19
N ALA A 227 51.88 54.66 30.59
CA ALA A 227 51.79 56.11 30.56
C ALA A 227 50.48 56.59 29.88
N PRO A 228 49.86 57.69 30.36
CA PRO A 228 48.61 58.21 29.81
C PRO A 228 48.65 58.45 28.29
N ASP A 229 49.76 58.96 27.77
CA ASP A 229 49.94 59.29 26.35
C ASP A 229 49.90 58.04 25.45
N SER A 230 50.42 56.90 25.92
CA SER A 230 50.40 55.63 25.18
C SER A 230 48.99 55.05 25.07
N ARG A 231 48.13 55.28 26.07
CA ARG A 231 46.71 54.86 26.00
C ARG A 231 45.91 55.70 25.01
N ILE A 232 46.16 57.01 24.97
CA ILE A 232 45.52 57.92 24.01
C ILE A 232 45.93 57.53 22.58
N GLN A 233 47.21 57.23 22.36
CA GLN A 233 47.72 56.78 21.06
C GLN A 233 47.09 55.46 20.60
N ALA A 234 46.92 54.49 21.51
CA ALA A 234 46.31 53.20 21.18
C ALA A 234 44.83 53.34 20.79
N VAL A 235 44.06 54.16 21.49
CA VAL A 235 42.65 54.42 21.16
C VAL A 235 42.53 55.07 19.78
N LYS A 236 43.43 56.00 19.45
CA LYS A 236 43.46 56.64 18.13
C LYS A 236 43.78 55.64 17.02
N LEU A 237 44.79 54.79 17.21
CA LEU A 237 45.14 53.75 16.24
C LEU A 237 43.98 52.76 16.01
N GLN A 238 43.23 52.41 17.05
CA GLN A 238 42.06 51.54 16.90
C GLN A 238 40.95 52.21 16.07
N GLN A 239 40.69 53.50 16.32
CA GLN A 239 39.72 54.27 15.54
C GLN A 239 40.12 54.36 14.06
N ASP A 240 41.41 54.58 13.79
CA ASP A 240 41.94 54.62 12.42
C ASP A 240 41.80 53.25 11.73
N ILE A 241 42.09 52.13 12.43
CA ILE A 241 41.87 50.77 11.89
C ILE A 241 40.40 50.55 11.54
N ILE A 242 39.47 50.95 12.41
CA ILE A 242 38.03 50.80 12.17
C ILE A 242 37.63 51.63 10.93
N ALA A 243 38.12 52.86 10.82
CA ALA A 243 37.84 53.72 9.68
C ALA A 243 38.40 53.16 8.36
N PHE A 244 39.61 52.60 8.36
CA PHE A 244 40.17 51.96 7.17
C PHE A 244 39.41 50.69 6.77
N LEU A 245 38.96 49.89 7.74
CA LEU A 245 38.13 48.72 7.47
C LEU A 245 36.73 49.09 6.95
N ASP A 246 36.15 50.20 7.43
CA ASP A 246 34.88 50.73 6.92
C ASP A 246 35.02 51.30 5.50
N GLN A 247 36.24 51.70 5.10
CA GLN A 247 36.58 52.13 3.73
C GLN A 247 37.13 50.99 2.86
N GLU A 248 37.05 49.74 3.33
CA GLU A 248 37.56 48.53 2.65
C GLU A 248 39.09 48.52 2.36
N ASP A 249 39.88 49.38 3.01
CA ASP A 249 41.34 49.40 2.89
C ASP A 249 42.01 48.45 3.90
N ILE A 250 42.01 47.16 3.55
CA ILE A 250 42.61 46.07 4.35
C ILE A 250 44.12 46.27 4.56
N SER A 251 44.81 46.86 3.59
CA SER A 251 46.28 47.01 3.63
C SER A 251 46.70 48.02 4.69
N SER A 252 46.04 49.19 4.70
CA SER A 252 46.28 50.23 5.71
C SER A 252 45.84 49.80 7.10
N ALA A 253 44.74 49.04 7.22
CA ALA A 253 44.27 48.46 8.48
C ALA A 253 45.28 47.47 9.09
N LYS A 254 45.91 46.60 8.27
CA LYS A 254 46.97 45.68 8.73
C LYS A 254 48.20 46.43 9.27
N GLN A 255 48.60 47.51 8.62
CA GLN A 255 49.74 48.30 9.04
C GLN A 255 49.51 48.96 10.41
N HIS A 256 48.34 49.56 10.63
CA HIS A 256 48.00 50.19 11.91
C HIS A 256 47.76 49.15 13.02
N LEU A 257 47.23 47.97 12.68
CA LEU A 257 47.12 46.84 13.62
C LEU A 257 48.51 46.40 14.13
N SER A 258 49.53 46.39 13.27
CA SER A 258 50.89 46.04 13.68
C SER A 258 51.50 47.06 14.67
N GLN A 259 51.19 48.34 14.51
CA GLN A 259 51.60 49.41 15.44
C GLN A 259 50.84 49.30 16.78
N LEU A 260 49.55 48.95 16.73
CA LEU A 260 48.73 48.68 17.91
C LEU A 260 49.27 47.48 18.71
N ALA A 261 49.69 46.41 18.01
CA ALA A 261 50.29 45.23 18.64
C ALA A 261 51.60 45.57 19.35
N GLN A 262 52.47 46.40 18.76
CA GLN A 262 53.72 46.85 19.39
C GLN A 262 53.48 47.61 20.72
N LEU A 263 52.43 48.42 20.81
CA LEU A 263 52.06 49.14 22.03
C LEU A 263 51.52 48.21 23.14
N SER A 264 50.95 47.07 22.78
CA SER A 264 50.44 46.08 23.74
C SER A 264 51.55 45.29 24.47
N GLY A 265 52.76 45.29 23.93
CA GLY A 265 53.88 44.48 24.40
C GLY A 265 53.84 43.02 23.93
N GLU A 266 52.89 42.66 23.08
CA GLU A 266 52.92 41.38 22.36
C GLU A 266 53.98 41.42 21.25
N PRO A 267 54.86 40.41 21.13
CA PRO A 267 55.65 40.25 19.91
C PRO A 267 54.69 40.08 18.73
N GLY A 268 55.00 40.75 17.62
CA GLY A 268 54.16 40.76 16.41
C GLY A 268 53.68 39.35 16.04
N ILE A 269 52.37 39.20 15.90
CA ILE A 269 51.71 37.91 15.69
C ILE A 269 52.13 37.34 14.34
N ALA A 270 52.94 36.28 14.40
CA ALA A 270 52.82 35.14 13.51
C ALA A 270 51.81 34.15 14.13
N ASP A 271 51.11 33.44 13.24
CA ASP A 271 49.91 32.62 13.43
C ASP A 271 49.83 31.70 14.67
N GLN A 272 48.57 31.40 15.04
CA GLN A 272 48.05 30.32 15.91
C GLN A 272 47.81 30.69 17.39
N VAL A 273 46.57 30.51 17.87
CA VAL A 273 46.13 29.34 18.67
C VAL A 273 44.66 29.50 19.15
N ASP A 274 44.04 28.33 19.22
CA ASP A 274 42.71 27.84 19.59
C ASP A 274 41.95 28.45 20.77
N ILE A 275 40.61 28.35 20.65
CA ILE A 275 39.60 28.72 21.64
C ILE A 275 38.93 27.43 22.14
N GLU A 276 39.43 26.88 23.23
CA GLU A 276 38.65 25.97 24.08
C GLU A 276 38.89 26.36 25.54
N GLN A 277 37.95 27.12 26.09
CA GLN A 277 37.58 27.22 27.51
C GLN A 277 36.81 28.53 27.68
N PHE A 278 35.49 28.46 27.86
CA PHE A 278 34.67 29.37 28.70
C PHE A 278 33.18 29.19 28.34
N MET A 279 32.56 28.14 28.89
CA MET A 279 31.09 28.03 28.98
C MET A 279 30.74 27.78 30.44
N GLY A 280 30.46 28.88 31.15
CA GLY A 280 30.01 28.91 32.54
C GLY A 280 28.48 29.04 32.61
N SER A 281 27.90 28.24 33.48
CA SER A 281 26.47 27.95 33.69
C SER A 281 25.56 29.12 34.06
N GLY A 282 24.39 29.20 33.42
CA GLY A 282 23.19 29.86 33.93
C GLY A 282 22.00 28.91 33.88
N LYS A 283 21.39 28.62 35.04
CA LYS A 283 20.28 27.66 35.19
C LYS A 283 19.01 28.15 34.46
N ARG A 284 18.63 27.49 33.35
CA ARG A 284 17.29 27.53 32.73
C ARG A 284 16.35 26.58 33.50
N LYS A 285 15.03 26.87 33.53
CA LYS A 285 13.99 25.84 33.79
C LYS A 285 14.28 24.63 32.86
N PRO A 286 13.97 23.37 33.25
CA PRO A 286 14.33 22.21 32.43
C PRO A 286 13.87 22.48 30.99
N GLY A 287 14.85 22.65 30.11
CA GLY A 287 14.63 23.14 28.76
C GLY A 287 13.82 22.12 28.00
N ARG A 288 12.93 22.58 27.12
CA ARG A 288 12.37 21.73 26.07
C ARG A 288 13.53 21.04 25.37
N ILE A 289 13.63 19.72 25.50
CA ILE A 289 14.75 18.94 24.99
C ILE A 289 14.44 18.68 23.51
N LEU A 290 15.21 19.30 22.63
CA LEU A 290 15.20 18.96 21.21
C LEU A 290 15.81 17.57 21.04
N SER A 291 15.43 16.83 20.00
CA SER A 291 16.18 15.62 19.67
C SER A 291 17.65 15.97 19.42
N ALA A 292 18.57 15.06 19.80
CA ALA A 292 20.01 15.25 19.57
C ALA A 292 20.36 15.58 18.11
N ARG A 293 19.51 15.14 17.17
CA ARG A 293 19.62 15.43 15.74
C ARG A 293 19.24 16.88 15.41
N ALA A 294 18.13 17.37 15.95
CA ALA A 294 17.75 18.77 15.82
C ALA A 294 18.80 19.70 16.46
N GLU A 295 19.37 19.31 17.61
CA GLU A 295 20.46 20.03 18.27
C GLU A 295 21.74 20.07 17.41
N ALA A 296 22.14 18.95 16.81
CA ALA A 296 23.30 18.89 15.93
C ALA A 296 23.15 19.76 14.68
N GLU A 297 21.93 19.87 14.14
CA GLU A 297 21.64 20.67 12.96
C GLU A 297 21.63 22.18 13.25
N LEU A 298 21.24 22.58 14.45
CA LEU A 298 21.35 23.96 14.94
C LEU A 298 22.81 24.39 15.20
N GLY A 299 23.70 23.45 15.53
CA GLY A 299 25.10 23.72 15.90
C GLY A 299 26.08 23.95 14.74
N GLN A 300 25.65 23.85 13.49
CA GLN A 300 26.50 24.02 12.31
C GLN A 300 26.65 25.50 11.91
N PRO A 301 27.87 26.01 11.62
CA PRO A 301 28.14 27.44 11.41
C PRO A 301 27.45 28.02 10.16
N ASN A 302 26.92 29.24 10.29
CA ASN A 302 26.17 29.97 9.24
C ASN A 302 27.06 30.95 8.44
N THR A 303 26.82 31.09 7.14
CA THR A 303 27.47 32.08 6.26
C THR A 303 26.50 32.86 5.36
N ILE A 304 25.26 33.10 5.79
CA ILE A 304 24.25 33.80 4.98
C ILE A 304 23.81 35.09 5.67
N SER A 305 23.78 36.20 4.92
CA SER A 305 23.22 37.50 5.35
C SER A 305 21.82 37.63 4.74
N ILE A 306 20.78 37.75 5.56
CA ILE A 306 19.37 37.87 5.13
C ILE A 306 18.82 39.22 5.61
N SER A 307 17.97 39.86 4.79
CA SER A 307 17.38 41.19 5.01
C SER A 307 16.32 41.20 6.13
N THR A 308 16.10 42.38 6.71
CA THR A 308 15.27 42.64 7.89
C THR A 308 13.74 42.65 7.66
N GLU A 309 13.23 42.16 6.52
CA GLU A 309 11.81 42.30 6.15
C GLU A 309 10.88 41.15 6.62
N TYR A 310 11.38 40.10 7.26
CA TYR A 310 10.64 38.83 7.42
C TYR A 310 9.90 38.63 8.77
N GLN A 311 9.76 39.66 9.59
CA GLN A 311 9.23 39.51 10.95
C GLN A 311 7.71 39.26 10.99
N GLU A 312 6.95 39.74 9.99
CA GLU A 312 5.52 39.43 9.82
C GLU A 312 5.29 38.05 9.19
N ASP A 313 6.18 37.61 8.28
CA ASP A 313 6.13 36.31 7.61
C ASP A 313 6.49 35.14 8.54
N LEU A 314 7.35 35.34 9.54
CA LEU A 314 7.64 34.33 10.57
C LEU A 314 6.47 34.10 11.53
N ASP A 315 5.66 35.14 11.78
CA ASP A 315 4.52 35.11 12.69
C ASP A 315 3.23 34.59 11.99
N ASN A 316 3.08 34.74 10.65
CA ASN A 316 1.96 34.19 9.86
C ASN A 316 2.27 34.08 8.35
N PRO A 317 3.06 33.08 7.89
CA PRO A 317 3.41 32.96 6.48
C PRO A 317 2.19 32.52 5.65
N PRO A 318 1.84 33.21 4.55
CA PRO A 318 0.80 32.78 3.63
C PRO A 318 1.26 31.53 2.86
N GLY A 319 0.53 30.42 3.00
CA GLY A 319 0.51 29.33 2.01
C GLY A 319 1.83 28.57 1.77
N TRP A 320 2.49 28.06 2.81
CA TRP A 320 3.36 26.86 2.81
C TRP A 320 3.65 26.17 1.45
N GLU A 321 4.43 26.81 0.58
CA GLU A 321 4.79 26.27 -0.75
C GLU A 321 5.62 24.98 -0.57
N TRP A 322 5.18 23.86 -1.16
CA TRP A 322 5.92 22.58 -1.12
C TRP A 322 7.03 22.50 -2.17
N ASP A 323 7.43 23.64 -2.73
CA ASP A 323 8.58 23.77 -3.62
C ASP A 323 9.90 23.67 -2.84
N ALA A 324 10.85 22.90 -3.36
CA ALA A 324 12.12 22.65 -2.68
C ALA A 324 12.96 23.93 -2.50
N LEU A 325 12.93 24.84 -3.47
CA LEU A 325 13.68 26.10 -3.45
C LEU A 325 13.06 27.07 -2.44
N SER A 326 11.73 27.22 -2.46
CA SER A 326 10.99 28.03 -1.48
C SER A 326 11.21 27.52 -0.04
N LEU A 327 11.12 26.21 0.19
CA LEU A 327 11.38 25.61 1.50
C LEU A 327 12.83 25.80 1.96
N GLN A 328 13.80 25.78 1.04
CA GLN A 328 15.22 26.04 1.36
C GLN A 328 15.46 27.49 1.78
N ASN A 329 14.79 28.45 1.15
CA ASN A 329 14.83 29.86 1.55
C ASN A 329 14.19 30.07 2.92
N ILE A 330 13.02 29.49 3.17
CA ILE A 330 12.33 29.57 4.46
C ILE A 330 13.14 28.89 5.56
N TYR A 331 13.70 27.71 5.29
CA TYR A 331 14.51 26.96 6.25
C TYR A 331 15.77 27.72 6.65
N SER A 332 16.51 28.30 5.67
CA SER A 332 17.73 29.05 5.96
C SER A 332 17.45 30.30 6.81
N SER A 333 16.36 31.01 6.52
CA SER A 333 15.87 32.13 7.34
C SER A 333 15.48 31.68 8.75
N ALA A 334 14.62 30.67 8.89
CA ALA A 334 14.17 30.16 10.19
C ALA A 334 15.34 29.63 11.02
N ARG A 335 16.31 28.95 10.40
CA ARG A 335 17.53 28.46 11.06
C ARG A 335 18.40 29.60 11.57
N PHE A 336 18.61 30.64 10.77
CA PHE A 336 19.35 31.83 11.19
C PHE A 336 18.74 32.45 12.45
N HIS A 337 17.42 32.64 12.45
CA HIS A 337 16.69 33.17 13.60
C HIS A 337 16.66 32.21 14.79
N ALA A 338 16.60 30.88 14.57
CA ALA A 338 16.68 29.87 15.63
C ALA A 338 18.06 29.83 16.32
N THR A 339 19.12 30.29 15.63
CA THR A 339 20.48 30.47 16.20
C THR A 339 20.71 31.85 16.84
N SER A 340 19.69 32.72 16.87
CA SER A 340 19.78 34.06 17.46
C SER A 340 20.13 34.03 18.94
N THR A 341 20.89 35.04 19.40
CA THR A 341 21.17 35.26 20.83
C THR A 341 19.96 35.85 21.57
N ASP A 342 18.98 36.40 20.87
CA ASP A 342 17.72 36.86 21.46
C ASP A 342 16.80 35.65 21.73
N PRO A 343 16.51 35.33 23.00
CA PRO A 343 15.69 34.18 23.36
C PRO A 343 14.29 34.22 22.74
N ILE A 344 13.68 35.40 22.54
CA ILE A 344 12.31 35.52 22.02
C ILE A 344 12.29 35.21 20.52
N VAL A 345 13.30 35.69 19.78
CA VAL A 345 13.45 35.43 18.34
C VAL A 345 13.76 33.96 18.09
N GLN A 346 14.69 33.40 18.88
CA GLN A 346 15.04 31.98 18.83
C GLN A 346 13.81 31.08 19.06
N ASP A 347 13.02 31.40 20.08
CA ASP A 347 11.85 30.63 20.51
C ASP A 347 10.69 30.72 19.50
N ARG A 348 10.55 31.84 18.78
CA ARG A 348 9.59 31.98 17.66
C ARG A 348 10.02 31.24 16.40
N ALA A 349 11.31 31.19 16.09
CA ALA A 349 11.83 30.63 14.85
C ALA A 349 12.09 29.12 14.90
N LEU A 350 12.25 28.53 16.09
CA LEU A 350 12.59 27.12 16.26
C LEU A 350 11.50 26.16 15.74
N GLY A 351 10.23 26.46 15.99
CA GLY A 351 9.10 25.68 15.47
C GLY A 351 9.06 25.64 13.93
N PRO A 352 9.01 26.80 13.25
CA PRO A 352 9.08 26.89 11.78
C PRO A 352 10.33 26.21 11.18
N PHE A 353 11.49 26.35 11.82
CA PHE A 353 12.73 25.69 11.40
C PHE A 353 12.56 24.16 11.34
N LEU A 354 12.09 23.55 12.44
CA LEU A 354 11.90 22.11 12.54
C LEU A 354 10.85 21.62 11.53
N ALA A 355 9.73 22.33 11.44
CA ALA A 355 8.63 21.98 10.55
C ALA A 355 9.06 22.02 9.07
N THR A 356 9.79 23.06 8.65
CA THR A 356 10.29 23.21 7.28
C THR A 356 11.31 22.13 6.94
N ARG A 357 12.19 21.77 7.89
CA ARG A 357 13.15 20.69 7.70
C ARG A 357 12.48 19.34 7.51
N GLY A 358 11.43 19.06 8.30
CA GLY A 358 10.60 17.87 8.14
C GLY A 358 10.06 17.73 6.72
N LYS A 359 9.55 18.83 6.14
CA LYS A 359 9.04 18.85 4.75
C LYS A 359 10.13 18.59 3.71
N GLN A 360 11.30 19.21 3.84
CA GLN A 360 12.42 18.97 2.93
C GLN A 360 12.86 17.51 2.94
N LEU A 361 12.95 16.90 4.12
CA LEU A 361 13.32 15.49 4.27
C LEU A 361 12.27 14.57 3.67
N LEU A 362 10.99 14.92 3.79
CA LEU A 362 9.90 14.18 3.19
C LEU A 362 9.96 14.20 1.65
N LEU A 363 10.16 15.39 1.04
CA LEU A 363 10.36 15.55 -0.40
C LEU A 363 11.66 14.88 -0.89
N GLY A 364 12.68 14.84 -0.04
CA GLY A 364 13.95 14.14 -0.29
C GLY A 364 13.88 12.61 -0.16
N GLY A 365 12.71 12.03 0.13
CA GLY A 365 12.54 10.57 0.26
C GLY A 365 13.04 9.98 1.59
N GLU A 366 13.18 10.81 2.63
CA GLU A 366 13.67 10.42 3.96
C GLU A 366 12.57 10.53 5.06
N PRO A 367 11.46 9.77 4.95
CA PRO A 367 10.30 9.89 5.84
C PRO A 367 10.61 9.60 7.32
N GLU A 368 11.58 8.73 7.59
CA GLU A 368 12.01 8.39 8.93
C GLU A 368 12.69 9.57 9.63
N GLN A 369 13.39 10.43 8.88
CA GLN A 369 14.00 11.63 9.43
C GLN A 369 12.96 12.73 9.57
N ALA A 370 12.11 12.90 8.54
CA ALA A 370 11.02 13.85 8.55
C ALA A 370 10.12 13.68 9.80
N LEU A 371 9.82 12.43 10.17
CA LEU A 371 9.03 12.09 11.37
C LEU A 371 9.57 12.72 12.67
N VAL A 372 10.90 12.69 12.87
CA VAL A 372 11.54 13.23 14.08
C VAL A 372 11.37 14.75 14.14
N PHE A 373 11.60 15.42 13.01
CA PHE A 373 11.46 16.87 12.91
C PHE A 373 10.00 17.33 13.06
N PHE A 374 9.04 16.61 12.45
CA PHE A 374 7.63 16.91 12.63
C PHE A 374 7.15 16.67 14.07
N ARG A 375 7.63 15.62 14.73
CA ARG A 375 7.34 15.37 16.15
C ARG A 375 7.84 16.53 17.02
N ASP A 376 9.10 16.92 16.88
CA ASP A 376 9.69 17.98 17.68
C ASP A 376 9.02 19.33 17.40
N ALA A 377 8.68 19.61 16.13
CA ALA A 377 7.90 20.78 15.73
C ALA A 377 6.48 20.77 16.32
N TYR A 378 5.81 19.61 16.33
CA TYR A 378 4.47 19.49 16.90
C TYR A 378 4.47 19.70 18.42
N ALA A 379 5.43 19.08 19.13
CA ALA A 379 5.61 19.29 20.56
C ALA A 379 5.87 20.77 20.88
N TRP A 380 6.63 21.45 20.02
CA TRP A 380 6.87 22.89 20.13
C TRP A 380 5.60 23.72 19.96
N ALA A 381 4.76 23.38 18.98
CA ALA A 381 3.54 24.11 18.65
C ALA A 381 2.39 23.88 19.63
N ALA A 382 2.36 22.75 20.34
CA ALA A 382 1.30 22.41 21.29
C ALA A 382 1.36 23.26 22.57
N GLU A 383 2.56 23.65 22.99
CA GLU A 383 2.77 24.62 24.07
C GLU A 383 3.46 25.87 23.51
N PRO A 384 2.75 26.75 22.78
CA PRO A 384 3.37 27.95 22.26
C PRO A 384 3.88 28.79 23.45
N PRO A 385 5.11 29.33 23.37
CA PRO A 385 5.60 30.29 24.35
C PRO A 385 4.59 31.44 24.53
N TRP A 386 4.59 32.08 25.70
CA TRP A 386 3.68 33.21 26.02
C TRP A 386 3.70 34.36 24.99
N SER A 387 4.76 34.44 24.17
CA SER A 387 4.90 35.39 23.06
C SER A 387 4.06 35.07 21.81
N LEU A 388 3.54 33.85 21.67
CA LEU A 388 2.64 33.40 20.61
C LEU A 388 1.24 33.23 21.20
N ARG A 389 0.32 34.15 20.85
CA ARG A 389 -1.03 34.24 21.46
C ARG A 389 -1.97 33.09 21.08
N ALA A 390 -1.63 32.29 20.07
CA ALA A 390 -2.41 31.15 19.59
C ALA A 390 -1.48 30.10 18.94
N ALA A 391 -1.96 28.85 18.82
CA ALA A 391 -1.22 27.80 18.17
C ALA A 391 -1.06 28.07 16.66
N PRO A 392 0.13 27.81 16.08
CA PRO A 392 0.40 28.16 14.69
C PRO A 392 -0.31 27.23 13.69
N ARG A 393 -0.65 27.75 12.51
CA ARG A 393 -1.35 26.99 11.44
C ARG A 393 -0.60 25.72 11.01
N TRP A 394 0.73 25.78 10.98
CA TRP A 394 1.60 24.67 10.59
C TRP A 394 1.63 23.50 11.59
N ARG A 395 1.04 23.65 12.78
CA ARG A 395 0.88 22.56 13.75
C ARG A 395 0.12 21.38 13.16
N ARG A 396 -0.97 21.67 12.42
CA ARG A 396 -1.78 20.64 11.74
C ARG A 396 -0.95 19.89 10.70
N ASP A 397 -0.10 20.61 9.97
CA ASP A 397 0.76 20.00 8.96
C ASP A 397 1.85 19.12 9.58
N CYS A 398 2.35 19.48 10.77
CA CYS A 398 3.25 18.60 11.51
C CYS A 398 2.55 17.31 11.95
N ALA A 399 1.29 17.36 12.40
CA ALA A 399 0.57 16.15 12.79
C ALA A 399 0.36 15.19 11.62
N TRP A 400 -0.10 15.70 10.49
CA TRP A 400 -0.25 14.91 9.27
C TRP A 400 1.11 14.42 8.73
N GLY A 401 2.17 15.22 8.88
CA GLY A 401 3.55 14.86 8.50
C GLY A 401 4.10 13.73 9.36
N MET A 402 3.75 13.69 10.65
CA MET A 402 4.05 12.55 11.52
C MET A 402 3.32 11.29 11.05
N LEU A 403 2.01 11.36 10.80
CA LEU A 403 1.22 10.19 10.36
C LEU A 403 1.73 9.65 9.03
N LEU A 404 1.98 10.53 8.05
CA LEU A 404 2.53 10.14 6.75
C LEU A 404 3.96 9.60 6.87
N GLY A 405 4.77 10.19 7.75
CA GLY A 405 6.11 9.68 8.08
C GLY A 405 6.08 8.24 8.58
N ILE A 406 5.10 7.89 9.43
CA ILE A 406 4.89 6.51 9.92
C ILE A 406 4.52 5.58 8.76
N THR A 407 3.58 5.99 7.91
CA THR A 407 3.10 5.18 6.79
C THR A 407 4.23 4.93 5.79
N LEU A 408 4.90 5.99 5.32
CA LEU A 408 5.97 5.90 4.32
C LEU A 408 7.22 5.21 4.86
N SER A 409 7.52 5.36 6.16
CA SER A 409 8.61 4.61 6.77
C SER A 409 8.36 3.12 6.63
N SER A 410 7.13 2.64 6.74
CA SER A 410 6.80 1.21 6.66
C SER A 410 6.95 0.58 5.26
N LEU A 411 7.16 1.39 4.21
CA LEU A 411 7.36 0.92 2.84
C LEU A 411 8.85 0.65 2.51
N PRO A 412 9.18 -0.42 1.76
CA PRO A 412 10.53 -0.66 1.25
C PRO A 412 11.03 0.52 0.41
N HIS A 413 12.32 0.87 0.49
CA HIS A 413 12.91 1.99 -0.26
C HIS A 413 12.64 1.94 -1.78
N ARG A 414 12.52 0.75 -2.37
CA ARG A 414 12.22 0.56 -3.79
C ARG A 414 10.77 0.87 -4.17
N ASP A 415 9.85 0.80 -3.20
CA ASP A 415 8.41 1.03 -3.38
C ASP A 415 7.99 2.43 -2.92
N ARG A 416 8.92 3.23 -2.37
CA ARG A 416 8.75 4.66 -2.09
C ARG A 416 8.82 5.44 -3.41
N ASN A 417 7.80 5.26 -4.26
CA ASN A 417 7.73 5.89 -5.57
C ASN A 417 7.74 7.43 -5.42
N PRO A 418 8.72 8.16 -5.98
CA PRO A 418 8.80 9.62 -5.85
C PRO A 418 7.59 10.35 -6.46
N SER A 419 6.77 9.68 -7.28
CA SER A 419 5.50 10.23 -7.77
C SER A 419 4.39 10.33 -6.72
N ILE A 420 4.45 9.55 -5.63
CA ILE A 420 3.45 9.61 -4.54
C ILE A 420 3.71 10.85 -3.67
N VAL A 421 4.97 11.19 -3.45
CA VAL A 421 5.42 12.31 -2.60
C VAL A 421 5.81 13.49 -3.51
N SER A 422 4.84 14.04 -4.25
CA SER A 422 5.01 15.27 -5.03
C SER A 422 4.57 16.49 -4.23
N PRO A 423 5.11 17.69 -4.51
CA PRO A 423 4.65 18.94 -3.92
C PRO A 423 3.11 19.11 -4.01
N GLU A 424 2.55 18.80 -5.18
CA GLU A 424 1.11 18.89 -5.49
C GLU A 424 0.27 17.93 -4.63
N ASN A 425 0.72 16.67 -4.48
CA ASN A 425 0.00 15.67 -3.68
C ASN A 425 0.04 16.00 -2.18
N LEU A 426 1.19 16.48 -1.69
CA LEU A 426 1.32 16.89 -0.29
C LEU A 426 0.48 18.14 -0.05
N GLU A 427 0.57 19.16 -0.90
CA GLU A 427 -0.26 20.36 -0.81
C GLU A 427 -1.75 20.02 -0.73
N ALA A 428 -2.24 19.15 -1.60
CA ALA A 428 -3.63 18.69 -1.57
C ALA A 428 -3.99 17.94 -0.27
N LEU A 429 -3.10 17.07 0.23
CA LEU A 429 -3.32 16.29 1.45
C LEU A 429 -3.42 17.17 2.70
N PHE A 430 -2.54 18.16 2.83
CA PHE A 430 -2.46 19.03 4.01
C PHE A 430 -3.47 20.20 3.98
N GLN A 431 -3.72 20.80 2.81
CA GLN A 431 -4.62 21.96 2.69
C GLN A 431 -6.11 21.57 2.72
N HIS A 432 -6.49 20.46 2.08
CA HIS A 432 -7.91 20.05 2.00
C HIS A 432 -8.34 19.14 3.16
N GLY A 433 -7.44 18.85 4.12
CA GLY A 433 -7.75 17.98 5.25
C GLY A 433 -8.06 16.54 4.84
N ILE A 434 -7.53 16.07 3.71
CA ILE A 434 -7.66 14.70 3.19
C ILE A 434 -6.72 13.73 3.96
N GLY A 435 -6.51 14.00 5.25
CA GLY A 435 -5.66 13.21 6.15
C GLY A 435 -6.22 11.82 6.47
N GLU A 436 -7.40 11.49 5.96
CA GLU A 436 -7.96 10.14 6.01
C GLU A 436 -7.09 9.10 5.29
N LEU A 437 -6.32 9.50 4.26
CA LEU A 437 -5.46 8.58 3.49
C LEU A 437 -4.35 7.94 4.35
N PRO A 438 -3.48 8.72 5.03
CA PRO A 438 -2.51 8.14 5.98
C PRO A 438 -3.18 7.30 7.06
N MET A 439 -4.33 7.74 7.57
CA MET A 439 -5.06 7.05 8.64
C MET A 439 -5.64 5.70 8.20
N ALA A 440 -6.23 5.63 7.00
CA ALA A 440 -6.73 4.39 6.43
C ALA A 440 -5.61 3.37 6.20
N ASN A 441 -4.44 3.84 5.72
CA ASN A 441 -3.27 2.98 5.56
C ASN A 441 -2.70 2.52 6.91
N ILE A 442 -2.66 3.41 7.91
CA ILE A 442 -2.26 3.05 9.29
C ILE A 442 -3.19 1.97 9.86
N GLU A 443 -4.51 2.08 9.64
CA GLU A 443 -5.48 1.08 10.05
C GLU A 443 -5.28 -0.25 9.31
N GLU A 444 -5.18 -0.23 7.98
CA GLU A 444 -5.04 -1.43 7.16
C GLU A 444 -3.75 -2.19 7.49
N TRP A 445 -2.66 -1.46 7.73
CA TRP A 445 -1.35 -2.05 8.02
C TRP A 445 -1.12 -2.32 9.51
N GLY A 446 -2.10 -2.02 10.37
CA GLY A 446 -2.02 -2.28 11.82
C GLY A 446 -0.95 -1.43 12.53
N LEU A 447 -0.72 -0.20 12.06
CA LEU A 447 0.31 0.71 12.55
C LEU A 447 -0.15 1.59 13.72
N PHE A 448 -1.34 1.41 14.28
CA PHE A 448 -1.80 2.23 15.42
C PHE A 448 -0.93 2.07 16.67
N ALA A 449 -0.28 0.93 16.85
CA ALA A 449 0.73 0.80 17.88
C ALA A 449 2.00 1.64 17.59
N ASP A 450 2.31 2.03 16.34
CA ASP A 450 3.40 2.99 16.02
C ASP A 450 2.99 4.39 16.39
N VAL A 451 1.76 4.75 16.05
CA VAL A 451 1.14 6.01 16.45
C VAL A 451 1.21 6.12 17.98
N ALA A 452 0.77 5.11 18.73
CA ALA A 452 0.85 5.10 20.20
C ALA A 452 2.29 5.33 20.70
N HIS A 453 3.28 4.62 20.16
CA HIS A 453 4.68 4.74 20.57
C HIS A 453 5.24 6.16 20.34
N ILE A 454 4.92 6.74 19.18
CA ILE A 454 5.37 8.09 18.82
C ILE A 454 4.65 9.14 19.66
N LEU A 455 3.34 8.98 19.90
CA LEU A 455 2.58 9.86 20.78
C LEU A 455 3.11 9.82 22.22
N LEU A 456 3.55 8.66 22.72
CA LEU A 456 4.20 8.54 24.02
C LEU A 456 5.61 9.16 24.06
N SER A 457 6.19 9.59 22.93
CA SER A 457 7.41 10.39 22.92
C SER A 457 7.14 11.90 23.03
N LEU A 458 5.89 12.32 22.87
CA LEU A 458 5.44 13.68 23.16
C LEU A 458 5.25 13.86 24.67
N ASN A 459 5.19 15.12 25.11
CA ASN A 459 4.73 15.42 26.46
C ASN A 459 3.21 15.19 26.58
N SER A 460 2.68 15.15 27.81
CA SER A 460 1.27 14.81 28.05
C SER A 460 0.30 15.79 27.38
N GLU A 461 0.60 17.09 27.39
CA GLU A 461 -0.25 18.13 26.78
C GLU A 461 -0.29 18.01 25.25
N ALA A 462 0.86 17.86 24.59
CA ALA A 462 0.92 17.68 23.14
C ALA A 462 0.26 16.37 22.68
N MET A 463 0.41 15.29 23.45
CA MET A 463 -0.26 14.02 23.16
C MET A 463 -1.79 14.16 23.24
N GLU A 464 -2.31 14.78 24.31
CA GLU A 464 -3.75 15.00 24.47
C GLU A 464 -4.29 15.95 23.38
N CYS A 465 -3.55 17.00 23.02
CA CYS A 465 -3.89 17.86 21.88
C CYS A 465 -3.97 17.06 20.57
N PHE A 466 -3.00 16.20 20.30
CA PHE A 466 -2.99 15.38 19.08
C PHE A 466 -4.21 14.45 19.01
N LEU A 467 -4.52 13.78 20.13
CA LEU A 467 -5.65 12.86 20.20
C LEU A 467 -6.99 13.58 19.97
N ASN A 468 -7.20 14.74 20.60
CA ASN A 468 -8.42 15.55 20.43
C ASN A 468 -8.52 16.15 19.02
N GLU A 469 -7.47 16.82 18.53
CA GLU A 469 -7.57 17.65 17.33
C GLU A 469 -7.44 16.87 16.02
N HIS A 470 -6.82 15.68 16.03
CA HIS A 470 -6.45 14.98 14.79
C HIS A 470 -6.95 13.54 14.70
N LEU A 471 -7.22 12.87 15.83
CA LEU A 471 -7.63 11.46 15.83
C LEU A 471 -9.07 11.23 16.30
N GLN A 472 -9.67 12.19 17.00
CA GLN A 472 -10.97 12.03 17.64
C GLN A 472 -12.11 11.73 16.64
N ASP A 473 -12.20 12.52 15.57
CA ASP A 473 -13.25 12.34 14.56
C ASP A 473 -13.10 10.98 13.86
N TYR A 474 -11.87 10.58 13.55
CA TYR A 474 -11.57 9.29 12.92
C TYR A 474 -11.99 8.10 13.80
N PHE A 475 -11.67 8.11 15.09
CA PHE A 475 -12.01 7.00 15.99
C PHE A 475 -13.49 6.87 16.28
N THR A 476 -14.26 7.94 16.10
CA THR A 476 -15.72 7.89 16.17
C THR A 476 -16.29 6.98 15.08
N ASP A 477 -15.62 6.90 13.93
CA ASP A 477 -16.03 6.07 12.79
C ASP A 477 -15.28 4.73 12.72
N HIS A 478 -14.14 4.60 13.41
CA HIS A 478 -13.26 3.44 13.39
C HIS A 478 -12.98 2.90 14.81
N PRO A 479 -13.94 2.19 15.44
CA PRO A 479 -13.79 1.70 16.82
C PRO A 479 -12.69 0.64 16.99
N VAL A 480 -12.39 -0.14 15.94
CA VAL A 480 -11.31 -1.13 16.00
C VAL A 480 -9.93 -0.47 15.92
N ALA A 481 -9.78 0.59 15.11
CA ALA A 481 -8.57 1.43 15.12
C ALA A 481 -8.30 2.02 16.51
N LEU A 482 -9.34 2.49 17.19
CA LEU A 482 -9.26 2.98 18.57
C LEU A 482 -8.81 1.88 19.55
N GLN A 483 -9.36 0.67 19.42
CA GLN A 483 -8.89 -0.48 20.21
C GLN A 483 -7.41 -0.75 19.96
N ASP A 484 -6.95 -0.76 18.71
CA ASP A 484 -5.54 -1.00 18.37
C ASP A 484 -4.59 0.08 18.91
N LEU A 485 -4.99 1.35 18.87
CA LEU A 485 -4.24 2.44 19.50
C LEU A 485 -4.13 2.22 21.01
N LEU A 486 -5.25 1.86 21.64
CA LEU A 486 -5.34 1.61 23.08
C LEU A 486 -4.53 0.37 23.50
N ARG A 487 -4.53 -0.71 22.70
CA ARG A 487 -3.61 -1.85 22.86
C ARG A 487 -2.16 -1.38 22.79
N GLY A 488 -1.83 -0.51 21.84
CA GLY A 488 -0.51 0.11 21.71
C GLY A 488 -0.06 0.84 22.97
N PHE A 489 -0.92 1.67 23.55
CA PHE A 489 -0.62 2.36 24.83
C PHE A 489 -0.48 1.37 26.00
N ALA A 490 -1.38 0.39 26.11
CA ALA A 490 -1.33 -0.62 27.16
C ALA A 490 -0.05 -1.47 27.09
N LEU A 491 0.41 -1.80 25.88
CA LEU A 491 1.65 -2.55 25.68
C LEU A 491 2.90 -1.76 26.09
N ALA A 492 2.86 -0.43 26.03
CA ALA A 492 3.99 0.44 26.38
C ALA A 492 4.10 0.75 27.89
N LEU A 493 3.18 0.23 28.72
CA LEU A 493 3.16 0.48 30.16
C LEU A 493 4.44 0.08 30.91
N PRO A 494 5.15 -1.02 30.58
CA PRO A 494 6.42 -1.35 31.22
C PRO A 494 7.51 -0.29 31.07
N ASP A 495 7.55 0.34 29.90
CA ASP A 495 8.62 1.28 29.52
C ASP A 495 8.26 2.72 29.87
N LYS A 496 6.97 3.08 29.76
CA LYS A 496 6.46 4.46 29.91
C LYS A 496 5.24 4.54 30.84
N GLY A 497 5.28 3.82 31.96
CA GLY A 497 4.14 3.58 32.87
C GLY A 497 3.17 4.74 33.08
N GLY A 498 3.63 5.83 33.70
CA GLY A 498 2.76 6.97 34.00
C GLY A 498 2.12 7.64 32.78
N GLN A 499 2.82 7.74 31.65
CA GLN A 499 2.29 8.34 30.43
C GLN A 499 1.32 7.39 29.71
N ALA A 500 1.67 6.10 29.63
CA ALA A 500 0.83 5.06 29.05
C ALA A 500 -0.51 4.93 29.78
N LEU A 501 -0.51 4.91 31.12
CA LEU A 501 -1.74 4.89 31.91
C LEU A 501 -2.60 6.13 31.72
N SER A 502 -2.00 7.32 31.66
CA SER A 502 -2.73 8.55 31.36
C SER A 502 -3.41 8.48 29.99
N ALA A 503 -2.73 7.97 28.97
CA ALA A 503 -3.31 7.82 27.63
C ALA A 503 -4.47 6.81 27.60
N VAL A 504 -4.31 5.64 28.23
CA VAL A 504 -5.38 4.62 28.32
C VAL A 504 -6.61 5.18 29.05
N ALA A 505 -6.41 5.82 30.21
CA ALA A 505 -7.50 6.40 30.97
C ALA A 505 -8.20 7.54 30.21
N TYR A 506 -7.44 8.38 29.48
CA TYR A 506 -7.99 9.43 28.64
C TYR A 506 -8.90 8.86 27.54
N LEU A 507 -8.46 7.83 26.81
CA LEU A 507 -9.28 7.20 25.76
C LEU A 507 -10.55 6.54 26.30
N LEU A 508 -10.46 5.83 27.43
CA LEU A 508 -11.62 5.22 28.08
C LEU A 508 -12.61 6.26 28.60
N LYS A 509 -12.12 7.41 29.08
CA LYS A 509 -12.98 8.51 29.52
C LYS A 509 -13.69 9.18 28.34
N GLN A 510 -13.01 9.33 27.21
CA GLN A 510 -13.51 10.09 26.06
C GLN A 510 -14.45 9.26 25.17
N PHE A 511 -14.12 8.01 24.90
CA PHE A 511 -14.84 7.15 23.96
C PHE A 511 -15.59 5.99 24.62
N GLY A 512 -15.34 5.76 25.91
CA GLY A 512 -15.91 4.63 26.62
C GLY A 512 -17.32 4.89 27.19
N ASP A 513 -18.04 3.80 27.42
CA ASP A 513 -19.34 3.79 28.07
C ASP A 513 -19.24 4.17 29.57
N PRO A 514 -20.35 4.45 30.30
CA PRO A 514 -20.29 4.90 31.70
C PRO A 514 -19.48 4.00 32.65
N ALA A 515 -19.45 2.68 32.40
CA ALA A 515 -18.62 1.74 33.14
C ALA A 515 -17.11 1.96 32.88
N GLU A 516 -16.73 2.27 31.64
CA GLU A 516 -15.34 2.53 31.23
C GLU A 516 -14.87 3.91 31.69
N GLN A 517 -15.77 4.90 31.70
CA GLN A 517 -15.51 6.22 32.26
C GLN A 517 -15.23 6.14 33.77
N LYS A 518 -15.93 5.25 34.48
CA LYS A 518 -15.65 4.95 35.89
C LYS A 518 -14.28 4.29 36.05
N ALA A 519 -13.98 3.26 35.26
CA ALA A 519 -12.68 2.59 35.26
C ALA A 519 -11.52 3.56 34.95
N ALA A 520 -11.72 4.49 34.01
CA ALA A 520 -10.77 5.55 33.70
C ALA A 520 -10.44 6.43 34.91
N GLY A 521 -11.46 6.81 35.70
CA GLY A 521 -11.28 7.56 36.94
C GLY A 521 -10.40 6.83 37.96
N GLU A 522 -10.60 5.51 38.11
CA GLU A 522 -9.80 4.66 38.99
C GLU A 522 -8.35 4.49 38.48
N LEU A 523 -8.16 4.32 37.16
CA LEU A 523 -6.84 4.23 36.53
C LEU A 523 -6.01 5.52 36.69
N LEU A 524 -6.64 6.70 36.60
CA LEU A 524 -5.96 7.97 36.85
C LEU A 524 -5.36 8.07 38.26
N GLY A 525 -5.95 7.37 39.24
CA GLY A 525 -5.40 7.26 40.60
C GLY A 525 -4.06 6.52 40.68
N LEU A 526 -3.74 5.68 39.68
CA LEU A 526 -2.47 4.94 39.62
C LEU A 526 -1.34 5.73 38.95
N VAL A 527 -1.66 6.76 38.16
CA VAL A 527 -0.68 7.55 37.37
C VAL A 527 0.46 8.13 38.23
N PRO A 528 0.22 8.76 39.41
CA PRO A 528 1.30 9.33 40.22
C PRO A 528 2.30 8.26 40.70
N LYS A 529 1.81 7.07 41.05
CA LYS A 529 2.67 5.94 41.43
C LYS A 529 3.46 5.45 40.23
N ALA A 530 2.81 5.32 39.07
CA ALA A 530 3.42 4.84 37.83
C ALA A 530 4.47 5.79 37.22
N ARG A 531 4.40 7.10 37.50
CA ARG A 531 5.44 8.07 37.09
C ARG A 531 6.75 7.92 37.87
N ASN A 532 6.67 7.42 39.11
CA ASN A 532 7.82 7.34 40.02
C ASN A 532 8.48 5.95 40.09
N THR A 533 7.91 4.95 39.42
CA THR A 533 8.34 3.54 39.47
C THR A 533 9.46 3.16 38.49
N SER A 534 10.25 4.11 37.99
CA SER A 534 11.31 3.84 37.01
C SER A 534 12.34 2.83 37.55
N GLY A 535 12.21 1.57 37.14
CA GLY A 535 13.19 0.51 37.39
C GLY A 535 12.90 -0.46 38.55
N HIS A 536 11.74 -0.40 39.23
CA HIS A 536 11.38 -1.37 40.28
C HIS A 536 10.35 -2.40 39.80
N PRO A 537 10.76 -3.64 39.46
CA PRO A 537 9.88 -4.62 38.84
C PRO A 537 8.65 -4.98 39.69
N ARG A 538 8.80 -5.04 41.03
CA ARG A 538 7.70 -5.37 41.94
C ARG A 538 6.59 -4.32 41.94
N GLU A 539 6.96 -3.06 41.87
CA GLU A 539 5.99 -1.95 41.88
C GLU A 539 5.30 -1.85 40.52
N LEU A 540 6.02 -2.09 39.42
CA LEU A 540 5.43 -2.17 38.08
C LEU A 540 4.43 -3.33 37.97
N ARG A 541 4.76 -4.50 38.53
CA ARG A 541 3.84 -5.66 38.58
C ARG A 541 2.59 -5.34 39.38
N TYR A 542 2.73 -4.69 40.53
CA TYR A 542 1.57 -4.24 41.31
C TYR A 542 0.68 -3.28 40.50
N ILE A 543 1.27 -2.33 39.76
CA ILE A 543 0.52 -1.40 38.92
C ILE A 543 -0.21 -2.14 37.79
N LEU A 544 0.44 -3.11 37.13
CA LEU A 544 -0.17 -3.93 36.07
C LEU A 544 -1.34 -4.76 36.60
N ASP A 545 -1.15 -5.46 37.72
CA ASP A 545 -2.17 -6.30 38.34
C ASP A 545 -3.37 -5.45 38.80
N GLU A 546 -3.11 -4.27 39.37
CA GLU A 546 -4.16 -3.35 39.81
C GLU A 546 -4.90 -2.70 38.64
N ALA A 547 -4.21 -2.33 37.56
CA ALA A 547 -4.84 -1.83 36.35
C ALA A 547 -5.73 -2.89 35.67
N GLN A 548 -5.28 -4.15 35.62
CA GLN A 548 -6.11 -5.27 35.15
C GLN A 548 -7.34 -5.47 36.04
N ARG A 549 -7.17 -5.41 37.37
CA ARG A 549 -8.27 -5.56 38.32
C ARG A 549 -9.36 -4.51 38.11
N ILE A 550 -8.97 -3.25 37.90
CA ILE A 550 -9.90 -2.14 37.61
C ILE A 550 -10.67 -2.39 36.30
N LEU A 551 -9.99 -2.88 35.26
CA LEU A 551 -10.60 -3.10 33.94
C LEU A 551 -11.41 -4.40 33.83
N GLN A 552 -11.27 -5.34 34.77
CA GLN A 552 -11.83 -6.69 34.64
C GLN A 552 -13.36 -6.71 34.52
N GLU A 553 -14.06 -5.85 35.25
CA GLU A 553 -15.53 -5.84 35.25
C GLU A 553 -16.09 -5.18 33.99
N SER A 554 -15.49 -4.07 33.53
CA SER A 554 -15.87 -3.41 32.28
C SER A 554 -15.47 -4.23 31.05
N ALA A 555 -14.31 -4.91 31.05
CA ALA A 555 -13.85 -5.75 29.96
C ALA A 555 -14.80 -6.90 29.59
N LYS A 556 -15.67 -7.34 30.50
CA LYS A 556 -16.71 -8.34 30.20
C LYS A 556 -17.87 -7.78 29.39
N GLN A 557 -18.01 -6.46 29.36
CA GLN A 557 -19.18 -5.75 28.84
C GLN A 557 -18.84 -4.85 27.65
N THR A 558 -17.60 -4.38 27.54
CA THR A 558 -17.20 -3.35 26.59
C THR A 558 -15.87 -3.65 25.90
N ASP A 559 -15.78 -3.27 24.62
CA ASP A 559 -14.68 -3.67 23.74
C ASP A 559 -13.36 -2.90 24.02
N LEU A 560 -13.44 -1.64 24.47
CA LEU A 560 -12.24 -0.83 24.75
C LEU A 560 -11.53 -1.31 26.02
N SER A 561 -12.28 -1.55 27.09
CA SER A 561 -11.74 -2.11 28.34
C SER A 561 -11.19 -3.50 28.14
N GLU A 562 -11.80 -4.34 27.30
CA GLU A 562 -11.26 -5.65 26.94
C GLU A 562 -9.95 -5.53 26.18
N ALA A 563 -9.86 -4.64 25.18
CA ALA A 563 -8.62 -4.42 24.44
C ALA A 563 -7.45 -4.00 25.37
N ALA A 564 -7.71 -3.13 26.36
CA ALA A 564 -6.72 -2.79 27.38
C ALA A 564 -6.41 -4.00 28.27
N TYR A 565 -7.45 -4.67 28.80
CA TYR A 565 -7.32 -5.79 29.72
C TYR A 565 -6.52 -6.96 29.12
N GLU A 566 -6.83 -7.37 27.89
CA GLU A 566 -6.09 -8.41 27.17
C GLU A 566 -4.62 -8.02 26.99
N SER A 567 -4.35 -6.79 26.55
CA SER A 567 -2.99 -6.32 26.28
C SER A 567 -2.14 -6.26 27.54
N LEU A 568 -2.75 -5.88 28.67
CA LEU A 568 -2.10 -5.93 29.98
C LEU A 568 -1.87 -7.37 30.43
N GLY A 569 -2.80 -8.29 30.13
CA GLY A 569 -2.76 -9.72 30.47
C GLY A 569 -1.71 -10.53 29.72
N PHE A 570 -1.42 -10.16 28.47
CA PHE A 570 -0.47 -10.84 27.60
C PHE A 570 1.00 -10.51 27.88
N GLN A 571 1.33 -9.68 28.87
CA GLN A 571 2.71 -9.30 29.15
C GLN A 571 3.40 -10.33 30.05
N PRO A 572 4.33 -11.17 29.54
CA PRO A 572 5.20 -11.94 30.42
C PRO A 572 6.09 -10.95 31.16
N ILE A 573 5.89 -10.82 32.47
CA ILE A 573 6.80 -10.08 33.33
C ILE A 573 8.09 -10.88 33.46
N GLN A 574 8.96 -10.82 32.45
CA GLN A 574 10.33 -11.30 32.57
C GLN A 574 11.12 -10.27 33.36
N MET A 575 11.06 -10.44 34.69
CA MET A 575 11.94 -9.76 35.63
C MET A 575 13.33 -10.36 35.53
N GLU A 576 14.21 -9.77 34.72
CA GLU A 576 15.65 -9.82 34.91
C GLU A 576 16.27 -8.73 34.02
N GLY A 577 17.11 -7.88 34.61
CA GLY A 577 17.44 -6.53 34.11
C GLY A 577 17.79 -6.47 32.63
N THR A 578 17.31 -5.42 31.95
CA THR A 578 17.68 -4.92 30.62
C THR A 578 18.79 -5.71 29.90
N GLN A 579 18.46 -6.91 29.44
CA GLN A 579 19.34 -7.67 28.56
C GLN A 579 19.16 -7.11 27.15
N ALA A 580 20.26 -6.79 26.48
CA ALA A 580 20.24 -6.23 25.14
C ALA A 580 19.38 -7.10 24.19
N PRO A 581 18.59 -6.49 23.30
CA PRO A 581 17.71 -7.24 22.40
C PRO A 581 18.53 -8.13 21.49
N ARG A 582 18.19 -9.41 21.44
CA ARG A 582 18.87 -10.45 20.66
C ARG A 582 17.96 -11.05 19.61
N VAL A 583 18.36 -10.91 18.35
CA VAL A 583 17.65 -11.47 17.20
C VAL A 583 18.48 -12.59 16.59
N THR A 584 17.85 -13.74 16.36
CA THR A 584 18.47 -14.84 15.61
C THR A 584 18.14 -14.68 14.12
N VAL A 585 19.17 -14.70 13.27
CA VAL A 585 19.03 -14.65 11.82
C VAL A 585 19.31 -16.05 11.27
N GLN A 586 18.40 -16.56 10.42
CA GLN A 586 18.56 -17.83 9.71
C GLN A 586 18.30 -17.63 8.23
N VAL A 587 19.06 -18.32 7.38
CA VAL A 587 18.77 -18.40 5.95
C VAL A 587 17.70 -19.48 5.75
N VAL A 588 16.61 -19.14 5.05
CA VAL A 588 15.50 -20.09 4.78
C VAL A 588 15.72 -20.83 3.47
N THR A 589 16.47 -20.27 2.53
CA THR A 589 16.94 -21.00 1.35
C THR A 589 17.81 -22.15 1.85
N GLY A 590 17.54 -23.39 1.40
CA GLY A 590 18.11 -24.62 1.97
C GLY A 590 19.64 -24.70 1.94
N PRO A 591 20.24 -25.84 2.38
CA PRO A 591 21.69 -26.00 2.54
C PRO A 591 22.51 -25.82 1.27
N GLU A 592 21.89 -25.86 0.08
CA GLU A 592 22.57 -25.57 -1.19
C GLU A 592 22.84 -24.08 -1.41
N GLY A 593 22.44 -23.22 -0.48
CA GLY A 593 22.84 -21.82 -0.43
C GLY A 593 22.42 -21.05 -1.68
N PHE A 594 22.95 -19.85 -1.85
CA PHE A 594 22.58 -18.91 -2.91
C PHE A 594 22.59 -19.59 -4.29
N CYS A 595 21.42 -19.89 -4.84
CA CYS A 595 21.31 -20.36 -6.22
C CYS A 595 21.35 -19.15 -7.18
N SER A 596 21.61 -19.37 -8.46
CA SER A 596 21.64 -18.29 -9.48
C SER A 596 20.33 -17.50 -9.67
N ARG A 597 19.28 -17.82 -8.91
CA ARG A 597 18.02 -17.07 -8.86
C ARG A 597 18.15 -15.98 -7.79
N LYS A 598 17.90 -14.76 -8.24
CA LYS A 598 18.18 -13.45 -7.67
C LYS A 598 17.62 -13.15 -6.27
N ARG A 599 17.39 -14.10 -5.35
CA ARG A 599 16.63 -13.84 -4.11
C ARG A 599 17.14 -14.63 -2.89
N LEU A 600 17.45 -13.89 -1.82
CA LEU A 600 17.84 -14.39 -0.50
C LEU A 600 16.65 -14.25 0.46
N ILE A 601 16.38 -15.26 1.30
CA ILE A 601 15.34 -15.17 2.32
C ILE A 601 15.95 -15.33 3.70
N LEU A 602 15.81 -14.30 4.52
CA LEU A 602 16.26 -14.24 5.89
C LEU A 602 15.07 -14.34 6.85
N ARG A 603 15.15 -15.28 7.79
CA ARG A 603 14.24 -15.40 8.91
C ARG A 603 14.86 -14.76 10.14
N LEU A 604 14.22 -13.70 10.63
CA LEU A 604 14.57 -13.02 11.88
C LEU A 604 13.69 -13.56 13.01
N SER A 605 14.26 -14.09 14.08
CA SER A 605 13.52 -14.55 15.25
C SER A 605 13.95 -13.73 16.46
N TYR A 606 13.04 -12.95 17.04
CA TYR A 606 13.39 -12.13 18.20
C TYR A 606 13.36 -12.98 19.46
N THR A 607 14.55 -13.48 19.83
CA THR A 607 14.75 -14.56 20.81
C THR A 607 14.91 -14.09 22.25
N LYS A 608 15.31 -12.83 22.48
CA LYS A 608 15.63 -12.35 23.83
C LYS A 608 15.49 -10.83 23.92
N GLY A 609 14.73 -10.33 24.88
CA GLY A 609 14.41 -8.91 25.04
C GLY A 609 12.90 -8.72 25.22
N SER A 610 12.51 -7.69 25.97
CA SER A 610 11.10 -7.41 26.31
C SER A 610 10.51 -6.24 25.53
N GLU A 611 11.36 -5.34 25.02
CA GLU A 611 10.94 -4.17 24.23
C GLU A 611 10.59 -4.59 22.80
N ILE A 612 9.56 -3.98 22.19
CA ILE A 612 9.33 -4.07 20.75
C ILE A 612 10.44 -3.29 20.04
N LEU A 613 11.09 -3.90 19.06
CA LEU A 613 12.12 -3.20 18.29
C LEU A 613 11.44 -2.45 17.16
N HIS A 614 11.58 -1.12 17.17
CA HIS A 614 11.03 -0.21 16.15
C HIS A 614 12.12 0.20 15.15
N GLY A 615 11.70 0.49 13.92
CA GLY A 615 12.59 0.98 12.85
C GLY A 615 13.79 0.07 12.60
N VAL A 616 13.59 -1.26 12.65
CA VAL A 616 14.67 -2.23 12.46
C VAL A 616 15.13 -2.19 11.00
N GLN A 617 16.42 -1.96 10.78
CA GLN A 617 17.08 -1.98 9.47
C GLN A 617 18.04 -3.16 9.40
N LEU A 618 18.05 -3.84 8.26
CA LEU A 618 18.91 -4.98 7.96
C LEU A 618 19.95 -4.58 6.91
N ASP A 619 21.22 -4.66 7.29
CA ASP A 619 22.38 -4.45 6.41
C ASP A 619 23.04 -5.81 6.14
N ALA A 620 23.01 -6.25 4.89
CA ALA A 620 23.53 -7.53 4.43
C ALA A 620 24.75 -7.32 3.53
N ARG A 621 25.90 -7.89 3.95
CA ARG A 621 27.18 -7.77 3.25
C ARG A 621 27.76 -9.15 2.94
N LEU A 622 28.43 -9.28 1.81
CA LEU A 622 29.17 -10.48 1.46
C LEU A 622 30.64 -10.33 1.80
N GLU A 623 31.22 -11.33 2.43
CA GLU A 623 32.65 -11.40 2.67
C GLU A 623 33.31 -12.30 1.62
N VAL A 624 34.16 -11.68 0.79
CA VAL A 624 34.84 -12.32 -0.34
C VAL A 624 36.20 -12.89 0.08
N THR A 625 36.90 -12.18 0.96
CA THR A 625 38.19 -12.56 1.60
C THR A 625 38.20 -12.00 3.02
N GLU A 626 39.02 -12.54 3.94
CA GLU A 626 39.07 -12.08 5.33
C GLU A 626 39.19 -10.54 5.40
N GLY A 627 38.17 -9.89 5.98
CA GLY A 627 38.13 -8.44 6.18
C GLY A 627 37.67 -7.61 4.97
N LYS A 628 37.51 -8.19 3.77
CA LYS A 628 37.00 -7.48 2.58
C LYS A 628 35.54 -7.85 2.34
N THR A 629 34.65 -6.94 2.74
CA THR A 629 33.21 -7.07 2.53
C THR A 629 32.73 -6.23 1.35
N ILE A 630 31.90 -6.81 0.50
CA ILE A 630 31.15 -6.11 -0.55
C ILE A 630 29.72 -5.95 -0.06
N GLN A 631 29.20 -4.74 -0.14
CA GLN A 631 27.79 -4.49 0.18
C GLN A 631 26.93 -5.20 -0.87
N LEU A 632 26.13 -6.16 -0.44
CA LEU A 632 25.27 -6.93 -1.34
C LEU A 632 24.06 -6.07 -1.74
N LEU A 633 23.59 -5.23 -0.80
CA LEU A 633 22.29 -4.57 -0.83
C LEU A 633 22.34 -3.25 -0.04
N ASP A 634 21.49 -2.29 -0.42
CA ASP A 634 21.16 -1.17 0.46
C ASP A 634 20.47 -1.68 1.75
N PRO A 635 20.62 -0.97 2.88
CA PRO A 635 19.94 -1.35 4.12
C PRO A 635 18.42 -1.49 3.92
N VAL A 636 17.87 -2.67 4.25
CA VAL A 636 16.45 -2.98 4.11
C VAL A 636 15.72 -2.68 5.41
N LEU A 637 14.71 -1.81 5.38
CA LEU A 637 13.87 -1.60 6.56
C LEU A 637 12.94 -2.81 6.77
N VAL A 638 13.06 -3.41 7.95
CA VAL A 638 12.23 -4.51 8.47
C VAL A 638 11.01 -3.99 9.23
N GLY A 639 11.08 -2.76 9.76
CA GLY A 639 10.02 -2.18 10.57
C GLY A 639 10.08 -2.67 12.00
N ARG A 640 9.19 -3.62 12.37
CA ARG A 640 9.01 -4.06 13.76
C ARG A 640 9.41 -5.50 14.01
N LEU A 641 10.13 -5.73 15.10
CA LEU A 641 10.32 -7.07 15.65
C LEU A 641 9.65 -7.15 17.03
N PHE A 642 8.63 -8.00 17.15
CA PHE A 642 7.96 -8.26 18.42
C PHE A 642 8.65 -9.42 19.16
N PRO A 643 8.82 -9.33 20.48
CA PRO A 643 9.38 -10.42 21.27
C PRO A 643 8.65 -11.74 20.98
N GLY A 644 9.41 -12.81 20.71
CA GLY A 644 8.85 -14.13 20.41
C GLY A 644 8.20 -14.28 19.02
N LYS A 645 8.12 -13.20 18.21
CA LYS A 645 7.70 -13.30 16.81
C LYS A 645 8.90 -13.51 15.89
N VAL A 646 8.62 -14.25 14.82
CA VAL A 646 9.54 -14.43 13.69
C VAL A 646 9.23 -13.33 12.66
N ASN A 647 10.10 -13.01 11.71
CA ASN A 647 9.82 -12.22 10.50
C ASN A 647 10.62 -12.82 9.34
N GLU A 648 10.05 -12.84 8.14
CA GLU A 648 10.73 -13.37 6.94
C GLU A 648 10.91 -12.23 5.94
N ILE A 649 12.15 -12.00 5.54
CA ILE A 649 12.53 -10.92 4.63
C ILE A 649 13.08 -11.58 3.38
N ALA A 650 12.42 -11.32 2.27
CA ALA A 650 12.90 -11.66 0.96
C ALA A 650 13.70 -10.50 0.39
N ILE A 651 14.89 -10.78 -0.15
CA ILE A 651 15.79 -9.76 -0.66
C ILE A 651 16.33 -10.15 -2.03
N ASP A 652 16.04 -9.32 -3.04
CA ASP A 652 16.51 -9.57 -4.40
C ASP A 652 17.92 -9.01 -4.66
N TYR A 653 18.83 -9.84 -5.16
CA TYR A 653 20.22 -9.52 -5.50
C TYR A 653 20.54 -9.78 -6.99
N LYS A 654 21.49 -9.03 -7.56
CA LYS A 654 22.01 -9.28 -8.92
C LYS A 654 23.34 -10.03 -8.84
N LEU A 655 23.54 -11.05 -9.67
CA LEU A 655 24.85 -11.72 -9.77
C LEU A 655 25.88 -10.78 -10.40
N GLY A 656 26.99 -10.57 -9.68
CA GLY A 656 28.24 -10.02 -10.21
C GLY A 656 29.39 -11.01 -9.99
N THR A 657 30.52 -10.82 -10.67
CA THR A 657 31.71 -11.71 -10.65
C THR A 657 32.28 -12.00 -9.24
N ASP A 658 31.98 -11.15 -8.25
CA ASP A 658 32.48 -11.31 -6.88
C ASP A 658 31.59 -12.22 -6.00
N LEU A 659 30.35 -12.51 -6.40
CA LEU A 659 29.44 -13.42 -5.68
C LEU A 659 29.90 -14.88 -5.75
N GLU A 660 30.56 -15.29 -6.84
CA GLU A 660 31.14 -16.64 -6.99
C GLU A 660 32.29 -16.91 -6.01
N ARG A 661 32.91 -15.85 -5.49
CA ARG A 661 34.06 -15.92 -4.57
C ARG A 661 33.66 -15.76 -3.10
N ALA A 662 32.47 -15.24 -2.83
CA ALA A 662 31.98 -15.01 -1.47
C ALA A 662 31.57 -16.32 -0.78
N LYS A 663 31.97 -16.49 0.48
CA LYS A 663 31.66 -17.70 1.28
C LYS A 663 30.83 -17.42 2.53
N THR A 664 30.74 -16.15 2.94
CA THR A 664 30.08 -15.75 4.18
C THR A 664 29.19 -14.54 3.93
N LEU A 665 27.94 -14.63 4.36
CA LEU A 665 27.02 -13.51 4.46
C LEU A 665 27.12 -12.93 5.88
N VAL A 666 27.43 -11.65 5.98
CA VAL A 666 27.45 -10.89 7.22
C VAL A 666 26.17 -10.06 7.30
N VAL A 667 25.35 -10.30 8.33
CA VAL A 667 24.09 -9.59 8.56
C VAL A 667 24.22 -8.71 9.80
N ASN A 668 23.93 -7.43 9.65
CA ASN A 668 23.80 -6.47 10.75
C ASN A 668 22.34 -6.02 10.86
N LEU A 669 21.89 -5.80 12.09
CA LEU A 669 20.57 -5.27 12.42
C LEU A 669 20.79 -4.01 13.25
N LEU A 670 20.17 -2.93 12.81
CA LEU A 670 20.13 -1.66 13.50
C LEU A 670 18.68 -1.42 13.90
N ARG A 671 18.41 -0.89 15.09
CA ARG A 671 17.08 -0.42 15.51
C ARG A 671 17.10 1.07 15.70
N ARG A 672 15.97 1.75 15.48
CA ARG A 672 15.83 3.15 15.90
C ARG A 672 15.36 3.19 17.36
N ASP A 673 15.97 4.04 18.16
CA ASP A 673 15.44 4.39 19.48
C ASP A 673 14.42 5.55 19.39
N ALA A 674 13.88 5.97 20.54
CA ALA A 674 12.89 7.03 20.62
C ALA A 674 13.39 8.38 20.08
N ASP A 675 14.72 8.60 20.00
CA ASP A 675 15.33 9.82 19.48
C ASP A 675 15.66 9.70 17.98
N GLY A 676 15.30 8.57 17.36
CA GLY A 676 15.55 8.29 15.95
C GLY A 676 16.99 7.87 15.65
N VAL A 677 17.81 7.60 16.68
CA VAL A 677 19.21 7.17 16.55
C VAL A 677 19.27 5.66 16.30
N LEU A 678 20.08 5.26 15.33
CA LEU A 678 20.31 3.85 15.01
C LEU A 678 21.26 3.21 16.04
N LYS A 679 20.77 2.20 16.74
CA LYS A 679 21.54 1.37 17.69
C LYS A 679 21.65 -0.05 17.15
N ALA A 680 22.84 -0.65 17.28
CA ALA A 680 23.03 -2.04 16.89
C ALA A 680 22.20 -2.97 17.78
N VAL A 681 21.57 -3.97 17.16
CA VAL A 681 20.88 -5.07 17.84
C VAL A 681 21.85 -6.25 17.94
N GLU A 682 21.83 -7.00 19.05
CA GLU A 682 22.66 -8.19 19.17
C GLU A 682 22.12 -9.29 18.25
N ILE A 683 22.99 -9.97 17.49
CA ILE A 683 22.58 -10.96 16.50
C ILE A 683 23.23 -12.31 16.76
N GLN A 684 22.41 -13.36 16.85
CA GLN A 684 22.87 -14.74 16.68
C GLN A 684 22.75 -15.13 15.20
N GLY A 685 23.82 -15.66 14.62
CA GLY A 685 23.89 -15.89 13.17
C GLY A 685 24.33 -14.65 12.38
N LYS A 686 25.15 -13.78 12.99
CA LYS A 686 25.71 -12.59 12.33
C LYS A 686 26.53 -12.93 11.08
N ARG A 687 27.21 -14.08 11.08
CA ARG A 687 27.99 -14.61 9.95
C ARG A 687 27.39 -15.95 9.56
N LEU A 688 26.89 -16.04 8.34
CA LEU A 688 26.21 -17.22 7.81
C LEU A 688 27.03 -17.75 6.64
N SER A 689 27.58 -18.95 6.78
CA SER A 689 28.30 -19.62 5.69
C SER A 689 27.30 -20.18 4.67
N PHE A 690 27.59 -20.01 3.40
CA PHE A 690 26.78 -20.55 2.31
C PHE A 690 27.65 -21.09 1.18
N SER A 691 27.10 -22.02 0.40
CA SER A 691 27.64 -22.46 -0.88
C SER A 691 26.85 -21.81 -2.02
N VAL A 692 27.51 -21.55 -3.15
CA VAL A 692 26.82 -21.23 -4.40
C VAL A 692 26.68 -22.54 -5.17
N GLY A 693 25.46 -23.02 -5.36
CA GLY A 693 25.18 -24.24 -6.13
C GLY A 693 25.04 -23.97 -7.63
N ASP A 694 25.42 -24.93 -8.46
CA ASP A 694 25.17 -24.91 -9.91
C ASP A 694 23.67 -24.98 -10.21
N GLN A 695 23.25 -24.30 -11.27
CA GLN A 695 21.84 -24.21 -11.67
C GLN A 695 21.34 -25.58 -12.19
N PRO A 696 20.23 -26.16 -11.70
CA PRO A 696 19.53 -27.18 -12.46
C PRO A 696 19.04 -26.55 -13.77
N ARG A 697 19.32 -27.21 -14.90
CA ARG A 697 18.91 -26.75 -16.24
C ARG A 697 17.43 -26.33 -16.20
N SER A 698 17.09 -25.22 -16.87
CA SER A 698 15.71 -24.81 -17.08
C SER A 698 14.94 -25.95 -17.75
N GLU A 699 14.23 -26.74 -16.96
CA GLU A 699 13.13 -27.54 -17.48
C GLU A 699 12.10 -26.58 -18.14
N PRO A 700 11.30 -27.05 -19.11
CA PRO A 700 10.17 -26.28 -19.59
C PRO A 700 9.33 -25.78 -18.40
N LYS A 701 8.83 -24.54 -18.47
CA LYS A 701 8.00 -23.95 -17.41
C LYS A 701 6.93 -24.98 -16.99
N PRO A 702 6.93 -25.45 -15.72
CA PRO A 702 5.98 -26.45 -15.30
C PRO A 702 4.57 -25.91 -15.41
N LEU A 703 3.64 -26.75 -15.86
CA LEU A 703 2.23 -26.39 -15.92
C LEU A 703 1.71 -26.12 -14.50
N ASN A 704 0.87 -25.10 -14.35
CA ASN A 704 0.26 -24.75 -13.08
C ASN A 704 -0.56 -25.94 -12.54
N PRO A 705 -0.22 -26.50 -11.36
CA PRO A 705 -0.92 -27.65 -10.81
C PRO A 705 -2.28 -27.28 -10.20
N TYR A 706 -2.53 -25.99 -9.92
CA TYR A 706 -3.76 -25.49 -9.34
C TYR A 706 -4.83 -25.28 -10.40
N VAL A 707 -5.98 -25.89 -10.16
CA VAL A 707 -7.12 -25.91 -11.08
C VAL A 707 -8.22 -25.02 -10.51
N VAL A 708 -8.41 -23.87 -11.13
CA VAL A 708 -9.42 -22.89 -10.74
C VAL A 708 -10.73 -23.17 -11.47
N GLY A 709 -11.83 -23.18 -10.72
CA GLY A 709 -13.17 -23.07 -11.28
C GLY A 709 -13.77 -24.34 -11.88
N VAL A 710 -13.03 -25.45 -11.99
CA VAL A 710 -13.55 -26.76 -12.43
C VAL A 710 -13.28 -27.84 -11.39
N ALA A 711 -14.07 -28.91 -11.42
CA ALA A 711 -13.95 -30.03 -10.48
C ALA A 711 -12.70 -30.88 -10.75
N ILE A 712 -12.03 -31.34 -9.68
CA ILE A 712 -10.87 -32.22 -9.80
C ILE A 712 -11.34 -33.63 -10.17
N GLN A 713 -10.79 -34.15 -11.27
CA GLN A 713 -11.10 -35.49 -11.79
C GLN A 713 -10.11 -36.56 -11.32
N ASN A 714 -8.84 -36.17 -11.12
CA ASN A 714 -7.81 -37.10 -10.67
C ASN A 714 -7.91 -37.28 -9.15
N VAL A 715 -8.31 -38.48 -8.71
CA VAL A 715 -8.47 -38.84 -7.29
C VAL A 715 -7.21 -38.57 -6.48
N LYS A 716 -6.03 -38.79 -7.06
CA LYS A 716 -4.73 -38.54 -6.38
C LYS A 716 -4.46 -37.06 -6.10
N ARG A 717 -5.26 -36.15 -6.66
CA ARG A 717 -5.19 -34.70 -6.46
C ARG A 717 -6.37 -34.16 -5.65
N ILE A 718 -7.18 -35.04 -5.07
CA ILE A 718 -8.25 -34.65 -4.13
C ILE A 718 -7.63 -34.61 -2.73
N PHE A 719 -7.61 -33.43 -2.11
CA PHE A 719 -7.06 -33.22 -0.77
C PHE A 719 -8.17 -33.06 0.27
N GLY A 720 -8.01 -33.69 1.44
CA GLY A 720 -8.85 -33.46 2.62
C GLY A 720 -10.33 -33.86 2.48
N ARG A 721 -10.66 -34.76 1.55
CA ARG A 721 -12.05 -35.19 1.30
C ARG A 721 -12.34 -36.65 1.65
N ASP A 722 -11.34 -37.41 2.09
CA ASP A 722 -11.49 -38.83 2.40
C ASP A 722 -12.54 -39.07 3.49
N ARG A 723 -12.53 -38.27 4.56
CA ARG A 723 -13.53 -38.37 5.65
C ARG A 723 -14.96 -38.18 5.15
N GLN A 724 -15.18 -37.23 4.24
CA GLN A 724 -16.51 -36.94 3.69
C GLN A 724 -16.93 -38.04 2.71
N ILE A 725 -16.03 -38.53 1.85
CA ILE A 725 -16.28 -39.67 0.95
C ILE A 725 -16.66 -40.91 1.77
N ASP A 726 -15.87 -41.23 2.80
CA ASP A 726 -16.14 -42.36 3.70
C ASP A 726 -17.46 -42.21 4.47
N ASN A 727 -17.83 -40.97 4.85
CA ASN A 727 -19.13 -40.70 5.48
C ASN A 727 -20.28 -40.93 4.50
N ILE A 728 -20.14 -40.54 3.23
CA ILE A 728 -21.13 -40.83 2.18
C ILE A 728 -21.28 -42.34 2.01
N VAL A 729 -20.17 -43.06 1.84
CA VAL A 729 -20.17 -44.53 1.67
C VAL A 729 -20.83 -45.23 2.85
N ARG A 730 -20.48 -44.85 4.09
CA ARG A 730 -21.05 -45.44 5.32
C ARG A 730 -22.54 -45.19 5.46
N ARG A 731 -23.05 -44.05 5.01
CA ARG A 731 -24.48 -43.73 5.07
C ARG A 731 -25.26 -44.36 3.92
N LEU A 732 -24.67 -44.43 2.74
CA LEU A 732 -25.26 -45.03 1.55
C LEU A 732 -25.46 -46.53 1.73
N ILE A 733 -24.39 -47.24 2.10
CA ILE A 733 -24.39 -48.70 2.16
C ILE A 733 -25.01 -49.17 3.47
N GLY A 734 -26.22 -49.72 3.40
CA GLY A 734 -26.90 -50.33 4.55
C GLY A 734 -26.77 -51.86 4.60
N GLU A 735 -27.11 -52.43 5.76
CA GLU A 735 -27.08 -53.87 6.02
C GLU A 735 -28.18 -54.61 5.24
N THR A 736 -29.40 -54.09 5.27
CA THR A 736 -30.58 -54.69 4.61
C THR A 736 -30.95 -54.00 3.30
N GLN A 737 -30.91 -52.66 3.29
CA GLN A 737 -31.17 -51.83 2.11
C GLN A 737 -30.27 -50.60 2.13
N ASP A 738 -29.97 -50.06 0.96
CA ASP A 738 -29.20 -48.83 0.83
C ASP A 738 -30.06 -47.60 1.15
N ASN A 739 -29.43 -46.56 1.66
CA ASN A 739 -30.11 -45.31 2.00
C ASN A 739 -29.93 -44.27 0.88
N LEU A 740 -30.93 -43.40 0.70
CA LEU A 740 -30.74 -42.16 -0.05
C LEU A 740 -29.81 -41.22 0.70
N VAL A 741 -28.74 -40.76 0.04
CA VAL A 741 -27.82 -39.76 0.60
C VAL A 741 -27.97 -38.42 -0.13
N LEU A 742 -28.04 -37.33 0.64
CA LEU A 742 -28.05 -35.97 0.12
C LEU A 742 -26.78 -35.24 0.56
N VAL A 743 -25.91 -34.91 -0.40
CA VAL A 743 -24.68 -34.15 -0.21
C VAL A 743 -24.98 -32.67 -0.34
N LEU A 744 -24.85 -31.94 0.76
CA LEU A 744 -25.06 -30.50 0.82
C LEU A 744 -23.71 -29.79 0.92
N GLY A 745 -23.61 -28.60 0.35
CA GLY A 745 -22.47 -27.74 0.55
C GLY A 745 -22.61 -26.43 -0.20
N GLU A 746 -21.88 -25.41 0.22
CA GLU A 746 -21.87 -24.10 -0.43
C GLU A 746 -21.40 -24.18 -1.89
N ARG A 747 -21.65 -23.10 -2.66
CA ARG A 747 -21.09 -22.96 -4.01
C ARG A 747 -19.56 -23.04 -3.92
N ARG A 748 -18.93 -23.71 -4.90
CA ARG A 748 -17.46 -23.82 -5.01
C ARG A 748 -16.74 -24.53 -3.85
N ILE A 749 -17.46 -25.18 -2.92
CA ILE A 749 -16.86 -25.97 -1.83
C ILE A 749 -16.25 -27.32 -2.30
N GLY A 750 -16.47 -27.70 -3.56
CA GLY A 750 -15.91 -28.94 -4.14
C GLY A 750 -16.84 -30.16 -4.11
N LYS A 751 -18.17 -29.98 -4.12
CA LYS A 751 -19.17 -31.07 -4.20
C LYS A 751 -18.87 -32.07 -5.32
N THR A 752 -18.80 -31.62 -6.57
CA THR A 752 -18.48 -32.46 -7.73
C THR A 752 -17.12 -33.17 -7.60
N THR A 753 -16.14 -32.53 -6.95
CA THR A 753 -14.84 -33.16 -6.67
C THR A 753 -14.98 -34.34 -5.70
N VAL A 754 -15.79 -34.18 -4.63
CA VAL A 754 -16.12 -35.28 -3.70
C VAL A 754 -16.85 -36.41 -4.43
N LEU A 755 -17.80 -36.09 -5.32
CA LEU A 755 -18.53 -37.09 -6.10
C LEU A 755 -17.61 -37.87 -7.06
N ASN A 756 -16.62 -37.20 -7.68
CA ASN A 756 -15.61 -37.89 -8.49
C ASN A 756 -14.77 -38.87 -7.65
N GLY A 757 -14.41 -38.48 -6.43
CA GLY A 757 -13.76 -39.38 -5.47
C GLY A 757 -14.65 -40.57 -5.07
N LEU A 758 -15.92 -40.32 -4.80
CA LEU A 758 -16.91 -41.35 -4.46
C LEU A 758 -17.06 -42.40 -5.58
N ARG A 759 -17.15 -41.94 -6.84
CA ARG A 759 -17.26 -42.82 -8.02
C ARG A 759 -16.08 -43.79 -8.17
N ARG A 760 -14.92 -43.43 -7.63
CA ARG A 760 -13.68 -44.21 -7.67
C ARG A 760 -13.36 -44.91 -6.35
N HIS A 761 -14.26 -44.81 -5.37
CA HIS A 761 -14.04 -45.41 -4.07
C HIS A 761 -14.18 -46.96 -4.19
N PRO A 762 -13.25 -47.76 -3.62
CA PRO A 762 -13.23 -49.22 -3.85
C PRO A 762 -14.54 -49.92 -3.49
N LYS A 763 -15.19 -49.55 -2.37
CA LYS A 763 -16.48 -50.12 -1.97
C LYS A 763 -17.63 -49.77 -2.92
N ILE A 764 -17.52 -48.65 -3.65
CA ILE A 764 -18.53 -48.23 -4.63
C ILE A 764 -18.31 -49.01 -5.92
N GLU A 765 -17.09 -49.02 -6.45
CA GLU A 765 -16.74 -49.75 -7.67
C GLU A 765 -17.03 -51.26 -7.56
N GLN A 766 -16.87 -51.85 -6.38
CA GLN A 766 -17.13 -53.28 -6.15
C GLN A 766 -18.63 -53.62 -6.04
N ARG A 767 -19.49 -52.67 -5.67
CA ARG A 767 -20.90 -52.93 -5.35
C ARG A 767 -21.87 -52.39 -6.39
N TYR A 768 -21.51 -51.33 -7.13
CA TYR A 768 -22.42 -50.62 -8.01
C TYR A 768 -21.86 -50.38 -9.41
N ILE A 769 -22.73 -50.49 -10.41
CA ILE A 769 -22.58 -49.73 -11.65
C ILE A 769 -22.97 -48.28 -11.34
N VAL A 770 -22.12 -47.32 -11.66
CA VAL A 770 -22.40 -45.90 -11.35
C VAL A 770 -22.83 -45.15 -12.61
N ALA A 771 -24.04 -44.58 -12.58
CA ALA A 771 -24.51 -43.58 -13.54
C ALA A 771 -24.43 -42.19 -12.91
N TYR A 772 -23.78 -41.25 -13.59
CA TYR A 772 -23.58 -39.88 -13.10
C TYR A 772 -24.26 -38.89 -14.04
N THR A 773 -25.04 -37.98 -13.46
CA THR A 773 -25.74 -36.92 -14.18
C THR A 773 -25.46 -35.58 -13.53
N ASP A 774 -24.98 -34.61 -14.31
CA ASP A 774 -24.92 -33.20 -13.94
C ASP A 774 -26.18 -32.48 -14.44
N MET A 775 -27.07 -32.08 -13.52
CA MET A 775 -28.36 -31.48 -13.84
C MET A 775 -28.28 -30.03 -14.33
N GLN A 776 -27.10 -29.40 -14.33
CA GLN A 776 -26.87 -28.06 -14.87
C GLN A 776 -26.36 -28.08 -16.32
N SER A 777 -25.75 -29.18 -16.75
CA SER A 777 -25.11 -29.30 -18.07
C SER A 777 -26.01 -28.92 -19.27
N ALA A 778 -27.34 -28.98 -19.15
CA ALA A 778 -28.27 -28.53 -20.20
C ALA A 778 -28.79 -27.08 -20.07
N LYS A 779 -28.22 -26.21 -19.21
CA LYS A 779 -28.43 -24.75 -19.29
C LYS A 779 -28.13 -24.16 -20.68
N LYS A 780 -27.41 -24.89 -21.53
CA LYS A 780 -27.17 -24.56 -22.95
C LYS A 780 -28.40 -24.71 -23.86
N SER A 781 -29.51 -25.27 -23.37
CA SER A 781 -30.81 -25.27 -24.04
C SER A 781 -31.92 -25.10 -23.02
N ALA A 782 -32.33 -23.84 -22.77
CA ALA A 782 -33.40 -23.47 -21.84
C ALA A 782 -34.71 -24.26 -22.06
N ALA A 783 -34.94 -24.78 -23.27
CA ALA A 783 -36.07 -25.63 -23.61
C ALA A 783 -36.09 -26.98 -22.85
N VAL A 784 -34.93 -27.58 -22.52
CA VAL A 784 -34.87 -28.91 -21.87
C VAL A 784 -35.30 -28.84 -20.40
N LEU A 785 -35.00 -27.74 -19.71
CA LEU A 785 -35.35 -27.51 -18.32
C LEU A 785 -36.74 -26.87 -18.13
N GLN A 786 -37.56 -26.83 -19.19
CA GLN A 786 -38.94 -26.33 -19.16
C GLN A 786 -39.97 -27.40 -19.58
N ASP A 787 -39.50 -28.54 -20.08
CA ASP A 787 -40.34 -29.66 -20.51
C ASP A 787 -40.01 -30.92 -19.68
N PRO A 788 -40.97 -31.48 -18.91
CA PRO A 788 -40.78 -32.72 -18.17
C PRO A 788 -40.29 -33.89 -19.03
N VAL A 789 -40.72 -34.00 -20.29
CA VAL A 789 -40.29 -35.10 -21.17
C VAL A 789 -38.82 -34.98 -21.50
N ALA A 790 -38.40 -33.79 -21.97
CA ALA A 790 -37.00 -33.50 -22.24
C ALA A 790 -36.13 -33.68 -20.98
N PHE A 791 -36.62 -33.25 -19.82
CA PHE A 791 -35.95 -33.44 -18.54
C PHE A 791 -35.66 -34.92 -18.24
N TYR A 792 -36.70 -35.78 -18.25
CA TYR A 792 -36.52 -37.20 -17.95
C TYR A 792 -35.60 -37.90 -18.95
N ARG A 793 -35.72 -37.55 -20.24
CA ARG A 793 -34.89 -38.14 -21.28
C ARG A 793 -33.41 -37.81 -21.07
N SER A 794 -33.08 -36.52 -20.97
CA SER A 794 -31.69 -36.06 -20.92
C SER A 794 -30.97 -36.41 -19.62
N TYR A 795 -31.66 -36.41 -18.47
CA TYR A 795 -31.01 -36.55 -17.17
C TYR A 795 -31.17 -37.92 -16.52
N LEU A 796 -32.15 -38.72 -16.95
CA LEU A 796 -32.42 -40.03 -16.34
C LEU A 796 -32.37 -41.15 -17.38
N PHE A 797 -33.19 -41.11 -18.45
CA PHE A 797 -33.24 -42.21 -19.41
C PHE A 797 -31.92 -42.41 -20.16
N ASP A 798 -31.40 -41.36 -20.80
CA ASP A 798 -30.21 -41.49 -21.64
C ASP A 798 -28.95 -41.84 -20.82
N PRO A 799 -28.66 -41.20 -19.66
CA PRO A 799 -27.51 -41.56 -18.84
C PRO A 799 -27.58 -42.99 -18.29
N ILE A 800 -28.76 -43.44 -17.86
CA ILE A 800 -28.95 -44.82 -17.37
C ILE A 800 -28.73 -45.80 -18.51
N ARG A 801 -29.41 -45.60 -19.66
CA ARG A 801 -29.30 -46.51 -20.82
C ARG A 801 -27.89 -46.57 -21.38
N ALA A 802 -27.21 -45.42 -21.50
CA ALA A 802 -25.82 -45.36 -21.94
C ALA A 802 -24.92 -46.18 -21.02
N ARG A 803 -25.06 -46.00 -19.70
CA ARG A 803 -24.23 -46.71 -18.73
C ARG A 803 -24.49 -48.22 -18.70
N LEU A 804 -25.75 -48.64 -18.79
CA LEU A 804 -26.10 -50.07 -18.85
C LEU A 804 -25.55 -50.71 -20.13
N ASN A 805 -25.59 -49.99 -21.26
CA ASN A 805 -25.06 -50.47 -22.53
C ASN A 805 -23.51 -50.58 -22.53
N GLU A 806 -22.81 -49.64 -21.89
CA GLU A 806 -21.34 -49.74 -21.69
C GLU A 806 -20.93 -50.99 -20.90
N GLU A 807 -21.77 -51.44 -19.96
CA GLU A 807 -21.56 -52.64 -19.16
C GLU A 807 -22.08 -53.92 -19.84
N GLY A 808 -22.55 -53.83 -21.08
CA GLY A 808 -23.02 -54.96 -21.88
C GLY A 808 -24.33 -55.58 -21.40
N LEU A 809 -25.14 -54.83 -20.65
CA LEU A 809 -26.42 -55.29 -20.10
C LEU A 809 -27.57 -55.16 -21.13
N PRO A 810 -28.70 -55.87 -20.92
CA PRO A 810 -29.86 -55.80 -21.80
C PRO A 810 -30.34 -54.36 -22.01
N ILE A 811 -30.52 -53.97 -23.27
CA ILE A 811 -30.99 -52.63 -23.62
C ILE A 811 -32.45 -52.49 -23.19
N ILE A 812 -32.70 -51.62 -22.23
CA ILE A 812 -34.06 -51.23 -21.85
C ILE A 812 -34.61 -50.27 -22.89
N THR A 813 -35.82 -50.55 -23.34
CA THR A 813 -36.53 -49.74 -24.33
C THR A 813 -37.00 -48.44 -23.67
N GLU A 814 -36.84 -47.33 -24.37
CA GLU A 814 -37.41 -46.07 -23.89
C GLU A 814 -38.94 -46.14 -23.91
N PRO A 815 -39.65 -45.48 -22.96
CA PRO A 815 -41.09 -45.40 -23.00
C PRO A 815 -41.60 -44.84 -24.35
N PRO A 816 -42.75 -45.33 -24.86
CA PRO A 816 -43.31 -44.84 -26.12
C PRO A 816 -43.51 -43.32 -26.08
N GLN A 817 -43.27 -42.63 -27.21
CA GLN A 817 -43.47 -41.18 -27.29
C GLN A 817 -44.89 -40.75 -26.91
N THR A 818 -45.90 -41.57 -27.19
CA THR A 818 -47.29 -41.33 -26.79
C THR A 818 -47.45 -41.31 -25.27
N ALA A 819 -46.87 -42.30 -24.57
CA ALA A 819 -46.91 -42.38 -23.11
C ALA A 819 -46.16 -41.20 -22.45
N LEU A 820 -45.02 -40.81 -23.02
CA LEU A 820 -44.25 -39.65 -22.54
C LEU A 820 -45.01 -38.33 -22.72
N ARG A 821 -45.73 -38.17 -23.83
CA ARG A 821 -46.54 -36.96 -24.08
C ARG A 821 -47.77 -36.87 -23.18
N ASP A 822 -48.49 -37.99 -23.02
CA ASP A 822 -49.78 -38.00 -22.33
C ASP A 822 -49.63 -38.04 -20.80
N SER A 823 -48.58 -38.70 -20.28
CA SER A 823 -48.35 -38.84 -18.84
C SER A 823 -46.85 -39.03 -18.54
N PRO A 824 -46.03 -37.98 -18.70
CA PRO A 824 -44.56 -38.08 -18.59
C PRO A 824 -44.07 -38.65 -17.26
N HIS A 825 -44.67 -38.22 -16.15
CA HIS A 825 -44.31 -38.66 -14.80
C HIS A 825 -44.54 -40.16 -14.59
N LYS A 826 -45.70 -40.68 -15.04
CA LYS A 826 -46.02 -42.12 -14.94
C LYS A 826 -45.13 -42.96 -15.87
N ALA A 827 -44.85 -42.46 -17.07
CA ALA A 827 -43.94 -43.12 -17.99
C ALA A 827 -42.51 -43.21 -17.41
N PHE A 828 -42.05 -42.16 -16.72
CA PHE A 828 -40.79 -42.19 -15.96
C PHE A 828 -40.82 -43.21 -14.81
N GLU A 829 -41.85 -43.21 -13.98
CA GLU A 829 -41.97 -44.17 -12.88
C GLU A 829 -41.94 -45.62 -13.38
N GLN A 830 -42.69 -45.92 -14.45
CA GLN A 830 -42.73 -47.24 -15.07
C GLN A 830 -41.36 -47.65 -15.64
N PHE A 831 -40.66 -46.73 -16.29
CA PHE A 831 -39.29 -46.97 -16.77
C PHE A 831 -38.35 -47.35 -15.62
N MET A 832 -38.41 -46.64 -14.49
CA MET A 832 -37.57 -46.94 -13.33
C MET A 832 -37.87 -48.32 -12.73
N VAL A 833 -39.14 -48.75 -12.73
CA VAL A 833 -39.53 -50.11 -12.31
C VAL A 833 -38.92 -51.18 -13.23
N GLU A 834 -38.97 -50.96 -14.55
CA GLU A 834 -38.37 -51.88 -15.52
C GLU A 834 -36.84 -51.97 -15.37
N VAL A 835 -36.18 -50.84 -15.09
CA VAL A 835 -34.75 -50.81 -14.77
C VAL A 835 -34.45 -51.61 -13.51
N ASP A 836 -35.21 -51.41 -12.43
CA ASP A 836 -35.01 -52.09 -11.15
C ASP A 836 -35.17 -53.62 -11.28
N GLN A 837 -36.21 -54.08 -11.99
CA GLN A 837 -36.45 -55.50 -12.26
C GLN A 837 -35.35 -56.16 -13.10
N MET A 838 -34.84 -55.43 -14.10
CA MET A 838 -33.72 -55.91 -14.92
C MET A 838 -32.45 -56.04 -14.08
N LEU A 839 -32.14 -55.04 -13.25
CA LEU A 839 -30.99 -55.08 -12.35
C LEU A 839 -31.09 -56.25 -11.35
N GLU A 840 -32.28 -56.48 -10.79
CA GLU A 840 -32.55 -57.60 -9.87
C GLU A 840 -32.31 -58.96 -10.56
N SER A 841 -32.85 -59.12 -11.77
CA SER A 841 -32.72 -60.37 -12.54
C SER A 841 -31.26 -60.73 -12.88
N ASN A 842 -30.38 -59.73 -12.92
CA ASN A 842 -28.95 -59.91 -13.19
C ASN A 842 -28.09 -59.89 -11.92
N GLY A 843 -28.67 -59.67 -10.74
CA GLY A 843 -27.94 -59.57 -9.47
C GLY A 843 -27.03 -58.34 -9.37
N ILE A 844 -27.41 -57.25 -10.03
CA ILE A 844 -26.61 -56.03 -10.16
C ILE A 844 -27.28 -54.89 -9.40
N ARG A 845 -26.47 -53.93 -8.92
CA ARG A 845 -26.96 -52.69 -8.34
C ARG A 845 -26.49 -51.48 -9.12
N LEU A 846 -27.38 -50.51 -9.28
CA LEU A 846 -27.09 -49.23 -9.93
C LEU A 846 -27.01 -48.14 -8.85
N LEU A 847 -25.98 -47.32 -8.90
CA LEU A 847 -25.89 -46.08 -8.14
C LEU A 847 -26.10 -44.90 -9.09
N LEU A 848 -27.19 -44.16 -8.90
CA LEU A 848 -27.46 -42.93 -9.62
C LEU A 848 -26.99 -41.72 -8.80
N ILE A 849 -26.01 -40.99 -9.34
CA ILE A 849 -25.51 -39.75 -8.75
C ILE A 849 -26.10 -38.58 -9.53
N LEU A 850 -26.92 -37.78 -8.88
CA LEU A 850 -27.52 -36.57 -9.45
C LEU A 850 -26.85 -35.35 -8.81
N ASP A 851 -25.94 -34.70 -9.55
CA ASP A 851 -25.26 -33.47 -9.14
C ASP A 851 -26.05 -32.23 -9.58
N GLU A 852 -25.82 -31.12 -8.89
CA GLU A 852 -26.45 -29.82 -9.12
C GLU A 852 -27.99 -29.79 -9.06
N LEU A 853 -28.57 -30.49 -8.07
CA LEU A 853 -30.02 -30.54 -7.84
C LEU A 853 -30.67 -29.14 -7.72
N GLU A 854 -29.92 -28.13 -7.28
CA GLU A 854 -30.38 -26.73 -7.25
C GLU A 854 -30.94 -26.26 -8.60
N ALA A 855 -30.42 -26.74 -9.73
CA ALA A 855 -30.86 -26.31 -11.05
C ALA A 855 -32.32 -26.69 -11.31
N VAL A 856 -32.73 -27.88 -10.83
CA VAL A 856 -34.11 -28.37 -10.91
C VAL A 856 -35.00 -27.62 -9.94
N LEU A 857 -34.56 -27.46 -8.69
CA LEU A 857 -35.32 -26.76 -7.65
C LEU A 857 -35.57 -25.29 -7.99
N GLU A 858 -34.60 -24.61 -8.61
CA GLU A 858 -34.77 -23.23 -9.11
C GLU A 858 -35.83 -23.15 -10.23
N GLN A 859 -35.96 -24.18 -11.10
CA GLN A 859 -37.03 -24.20 -12.10
C GLN A 859 -38.41 -24.44 -11.48
N ILE A 860 -38.48 -25.18 -10.38
CA ILE A 860 -39.73 -25.40 -9.64
C ILE A 860 -40.15 -24.12 -8.92
N ASP A 861 -39.20 -23.41 -8.32
CA ASP A 861 -39.45 -22.07 -7.75
C ASP A 861 -40.01 -21.13 -8.82
N ARG A 862 -39.41 -21.10 -10.02
CA ARG A 862 -39.92 -20.30 -11.16
C ARG A 862 -41.32 -20.71 -11.60
N TYR A 863 -41.62 -22.01 -11.64
CA TYR A 863 -42.95 -22.49 -12.01
C TYR A 863 -44.02 -22.10 -10.98
N ARG A 864 -43.65 -22.10 -9.69
CA ARG A 864 -44.52 -21.60 -8.61
C ARG A 864 -44.79 -20.10 -8.74
N GLU A 865 -43.79 -19.32 -9.15
CA GLU A 865 -43.94 -17.89 -9.41
C GLU A 865 -44.72 -17.60 -10.70
N ASN A 866 -44.53 -18.41 -11.74
CA ASN A 866 -45.18 -18.30 -13.03
C ASN A 866 -45.41 -19.68 -13.65
N SER A 867 -46.66 -20.18 -13.60
CA SER A 867 -47.05 -21.54 -14.02
C SER A 867 -46.87 -21.86 -15.50
N LYS A 868 -46.32 -20.93 -16.30
CA LYS A 868 -45.95 -21.14 -17.70
C LYS A 868 -44.44 -21.33 -17.91
N VAL A 869 -43.61 -21.08 -16.90
CA VAL A 869 -42.15 -21.03 -17.03
C VAL A 869 -41.50 -21.85 -15.92
N GLY A 870 -40.78 -22.92 -16.29
CA GLY A 870 -40.05 -23.79 -15.36
C GLY A 870 -40.60 -25.21 -15.33
N LEU A 871 -40.20 -25.99 -14.32
CA LEU A 871 -40.62 -27.38 -14.16
C LEU A 871 -41.77 -27.51 -13.16
N PRO A 872 -42.80 -28.31 -13.48
CA PRO A 872 -43.88 -28.56 -12.55
C PRO A 872 -43.39 -29.37 -11.34
N GLU A 873 -44.04 -29.17 -10.19
CA GLU A 873 -43.66 -29.82 -8.94
C GLU A 873 -43.81 -31.35 -8.99
N GLU A 874 -44.65 -31.84 -9.92
CA GLU A 874 -44.87 -33.25 -10.25
C GLU A 874 -43.57 -33.96 -10.63
N VAL A 875 -42.57 -33.24 -11.15
CA VAL A 875 -41.25 -33.80 -11.42
C VAL A 875 -40.59 -34.35 -10.15
N VAL A 876 -40.64 -33.59 -9.05
CA VAL A 876 -40.06 -34.00 -7.76
C VAL A 876 -40.91 -35.07 -7.07
N ALA A 877 -42.23 -35.04 -7.25
CA ALA A 877 -43.09 -36.14 -6.78
C ALA A 877 -42.73 -37.46 -7.45
N ALA A 878 -42.59 -37.46 -8.78
CA ALA A 878 -42.23 -38.65 -9.53
C ALA A 878 -40.82 -39.15 -9.17
N LEU A 879 -39.86 -38.24 -8.99
CA LEU A 879 -38.51 -38.60 -8.50
C LEU A 879 -38.59 -39.27 -7.11
N ARG A 880 -39.38 -38.71 -6.18
CA ARG A 880 -39.60 -39.32 -4.87
C ARG A 880 -40.23 -40.72 -5.00
N ALA A 881 -41.25 -40.86 -5.83
CA ALA A 881 -41.94 -42.13 -6.05
C ALA A 881 -40.96 -43.20 -6.58
N ALA A 882 -40.15 -42.85 -7.58
CA ALA A 882 -39.12 -43.73 -8.13
C ALA A 882 -38.07 -44.13 -7.08
N VAL A 883 -37.58 -43.18 -6.28
CA VAL A 883 -36.60 -43.45 -5.22
C VAL A 883 -37.16 -44.42 -4.17
N LEU A 884 -38.42 -44.22 -3.74
CA LEU A 884 -39.04 -45.07 -2.72
C LEU A 884 -39.40 -46.47 -3.23
N ALA A 885 -39.67 -46.61 -4.54
CA ALA A 885 -40.00 -47.89 -5.16
C ALA A 885 -38.76 -48.75 -5.48
N SER A 886 -37.60 -48.13 -5.70
CA SER A 886 -36.37 -48.78 -6.14
C SER A 886 -35.75 -49.68 -5.06
N ARG A 887 -35.31 -50.89 -5.43
CA ARG A 887 -34.61 -51.82 -4.53
C ARG A 887 -33.16 -52.10 -4.92
N GLN A 888 -32.88 -52.11 -6.22
CA GLN A 888 -31.55 -52.30 -6.79
C GLN A 888 -30.93 -50.98 -7.28
N ILE A 889 -31.70 -49.90 -7.30
CA ILE A 889 -31.22 -48.55 -7.62
C ILE A 889 -31.04 -47.74 -6.33
N SER A 890 -29.79 -47.35 -6.07
CA SER A 890 -29.39 -46.45 -4.99
C SER A 890 -29.15 -45.04 -5.51
N PHE A 891 -29.28 -44.04 -4.65
CA PHE A 891 -29.24 -42.65 -5.05
C PHE A 891 -28.31 -41.81 -4.17
N VAL A 892 -27.51 -40.96 -4.81
CA VAL A 892 -26.79 -39.86 -4.16
C VAL A 892 -27.21 -38.58 -4.88
N LEU A 893 -27.84 -37.68 -4.13
CA LEU A 893 -28.19 -36.35 -4.62
C LEU A 893 -27.16 -35.36 -4.10
N ALA A 894 -26.77 -34.38 -4.90
CA ALA A 894 -25.91 -33.29 -4.44
C ALA A 894 -26.48 -31.94 -4.85
N GLY A 895 -26.34 -30.96 -3.96
CA GLY A 895 -26.71 -29.60 -4.31
C GLY A 895 -26.29 -28.53 -3.31
N ILE A 896 -26.60 -27.29 -3.66
CA ILE A 896 -26.28 -26.12 -2.84
C ILE A 896 -27.15 -26.08 -1.58
N THR A 897 -26.49 -25.90 -0.43
CA THR A 897 -27.13 -25.96 0.90
C THR A 897 -28.36 -25.06 1.04
N ASP A 898 -28.27 -23.77 0.72
CA ASP A 898 -29.37 -22.81 0.90
C ASP A 898 -30.55 -23.08 -0.04
N VAL A 899 -30.30 -23.47 -1.29
CA VAL A 899 -31.35 -23.78 -2.26
C VAL A 899 -32.06 -25.06 -1.85
N VAL A 900 -31.33 -26.13 -1.56
CA VAL A 900 -31.91 -27.43 -1.25
C VAL A 900 -32.65 -27.41 0.10
N ARG A 901 -32.11 -26.72 1.13
CA ARG A 901 -32.76 -26.63 2.45
C ARG A 901 -34.17 -26.03 2.38
N ARG A 902 -34.42 -25.08 1.47
CA ARG A 902 -35.77 -24.50 1.26
C ARG A 902 -36.82 -25.50 0.78
N HIS A 903 -36.39 -26.64 0.23
CA HIS A 903 -37.24 -27.69 -0.35
C HIS A 903 -37.22 -28.99 0.46
N ILE A 904 -36.58 -29.03 1.63
CA ILE A 904 -36.55 -30.20 2.52
C ILE A 904 -36.87 -29.87 3.98
N ALA A 905 -37.09 -28.60 4.32
CA ALA A 905 -37.22 -28.15 5.69
C ALA A 905 -38.64 -28.27 6.25
N ARG A 906 -39.66 -28.14 5.40
CA ARG A 906 -41.06 -28.13 5.83
C ARG A 906 -41.70 -29.51 5.61
N PRO A 907 -42.59 -29.98 6.51
CA PRO A 907 -43.31 -31.24 6.31
C PRO A 907 -44.11 -31.32 5.00
N LEU A 908 -44.50 -30.17 4.44
CA LEU A 908 -45.21 -30.07 3.17
C LEU A 908 -44.29 -30.21 1.94
N ASP A 909 -42.97 -30.11 2.12
CA ASP A 909 -42.04 -30.20 1.01
C ASP A 909 -41.94 -31.64 0.51
N ARG A 910 -41.99 -31.84 -0.82
CA ARG A 910 -41.97 -33.18 -1.42
C ARG A 910 -40.67 -33.95 -1.15
N LEU A 911 -39.57 -33.28 -0.80
CA LEU A 911 -38.31 -33.93 -0.43
C LEU A 911 -38.10 -34.04 1.09
N PHE A 912 -39.09 -33.67 1.91
CA PHE A 912 -39.00 -33.73 3.37
C PHE A 912 -38.66 -35.15 3.86
N ASN A 913 -37.65 -35.19 4.75
CA ASN A 913 -37.13 -36.39 5.42
C ASN A 913 -36.86 -37.60 4.51
N LEU A 914 -36.48 -37.36 3.25
CA LEU A 914 -36.25 -38.42 2.28
C LEU A 914 -34.82 -39.00 2.36
N ALA A 915 -33.83 -38.19 2.74
CA ALA A 915 -32.40 -38.50 2.60
C ALA A 915 -31.59 -38.31 3.88
N LEU A 916 -30.54 -39.11 4.05
CA LEU A 916 -29.48 -38.88 5.03
C LEU A 916 -28.55 -37.76 4.52
N GLN A 917 -28.42 -36.68 5.28
CA GLN A 917 -27.67 -35.49 4.84
C GLN A 917 -26.19 -35.56 5.19
N VAL A 918 -25.31 -35.32 4.22
CA VAL A 918 -23.87 -35.12 4.42
C VAL A 918 -23.51 -33.71 4.00
N GLU A 919 -23.15 -32.86 4.96
CA GLU A 919 -22.74 -31.49 4.68
C GLU A 919 -21.21 -31.40 4.48
N LEU A 920 -20.79 -30.72 3.42
CA LEU A 920 -19.39 -30.51 3.09
C LEU A 920 -18.89 -29.20 3.73
N PRO A 921 -17.92 -29.27 4.66
CA PRO A 921 -17.29 -28.09 5.22
C PRO A 921 -16.17 -27.55 4.30
N VAL A 922 -15.62 -26.39 4.69
CA VAL A 922 -14.27 -25.96 4.25
C VAL A 922 -13.23 -27.04 4.59
N LEU A 923 -12.05 -26.95 3.99
CA LEU A 923 -10.98 -27.92 4.28
C LEU A 923 -10.45 -27.73 5.71
N GLU A 924 -9.98 -28.81 6.33
CA GLU A 924 -9.25 -28.68 7.60
C GLU A 924 -7.90 -27.97 7.35
N PRO A 925 -7.37 -27.19 8.31
CA PRO A 925 -6.09 -26.48 8.12
C PRO A 925 -4.92 -27.39 7.70
N ALA A 926 -4.86 -28.62 8.23
CA ALA A 926 -3.84 -29.61 7.88
C ALA A 926 -3.97 -30.11 6.42
N ASP A 927 -5.19 -30.28 5.94
CA ASP A 927 -5.45 -30.70 4.56
C ASP A 927 -5.19 -29.54 3.58
N THR A 928 -5.58 -28.33 3.98
CA THR A 928 -5.28 -27.09 3.23
C THR A 928 -3.78 -26.89 3.07
N LYS A 929 -3.01 -27.10 4.13
CA LYS A 929 -1.54 -27.10 4.08
C LYS A 929 -1.01 -28.08 3.04
N SER A 930 -1.53 -29.30 3.03
CA SER A 930 -1.10 -30.33 2.08
C SER A 930 -1.40 -29.92 0.64
N LEU A 931 -2.59 -29.36 0.38
CA LEU A 931 -2.95 -28.80 -0.93
C LEU A 931 -1.99 -27.68 -1.37
N ILE A 932 -1.63 -26.75 -0.47
CA ILE A 932 -0.73 -25.62 -0.74
C ILE A 932 0.71 -26.10 -1.02
N THR A 933 1.17 -27.17 -0.37
CA THR A 933 2.59 -27.54 -0.37
C THR A 933 2.90 -28.73 -1.27
N ASP A 934 2.12 -29.80 -1.24
CA ASP A 934 2.43 -31.03 -1.98
C ASP A 934 2.35 -30.89 -3.50
N LEU A 935 1.47 -30.01 -4.00
CA LEU A 935 1.31 -29.77 -5.44
C LEU A 935 2.52 -29.08 -6.07
N VAL A 936 3.29 -28.34 -5.28
CA VAL A 936 4.40 -27.48 -5.75
C VAL A 936 5.75 -27.83 -5.16
N LYS A 937 5.84 -28.83 -4.28
CA LYS A 937 7.09 -29.20 -3.59
C LYS A 937 8.28 -29.50 -4.49
N SER A 938 8.03 -29.89 -5.75
CA SER A 938 9.07 -30.11 -6.77
C SER A 938 9.47 -28.86 -7.54
N VAL A 939 8.73 -27.75 -7.39
CA VAL A 939 8.91 -26.49 -8.11
C VAL A 939 9.43 -25.39 -7.18
N TYR A 940 8.75 -25.16 -6.04
CA TYR A 940 9.17 -24.21 -5.01
C TYR A 940 8.67 -24.64 -3.62
N ALA A 941 9.37 -24.22 -2.57
CA ALA A 941 8.93 -24.40 -1.19
C ALA A 941 8.02 -23.25 -0.75
N VAL A 942 7.02 -23.54 0.08
CA VAL A 942 6.17 -22.51 0.71
C VAL A 942 6.59 -22.36 2.16
N THR A 943 6.84 -21.13 2.60
CA THR A 943 7.19 -20.86 4.00
C THR A 943 5.97 -21.08 4.93
N PRO A 944 6.17 -21.45 6.20
CA PRO A 944 5.07 -21.59 7.16
C PRO A 944 4.27 -20.29 7.40
N ARG A 945 4.88 -19.14 7.09
CA ARG A 945 4.25 -17.82 7.14
C ARG A 945 3.30 -17.61 5.96
N ALA A 946 3.78 -17.81 4.74
CA ALA A 946 2.97 -17.79 3.53
C ALA A 946 1.78 -18.76 3.64
N GLU A 947 2.03 -19.98 4.11
CA GLU A 947 0.99 -21.00 4.35
C GLU A 947 -0.10 -20.49 5.31
N ARG A 948 0.29 -19.97 6.48
CA ARG A 948 -0.64 -19.44 7.48
C ARG A 948 -1.43 -18.25 6.94
N GLN A 949 -0.80 -17.38 6.16
CA GLN A 949 -1.48 -16.24 5.55
C GLN A 949 -2.52 -16.70 4.53
N ILE A 950 -2.18 -17.64 3.63
CA ILE A 950 -3.15 -18.19 2.66
C ILE A 950 -4.33 -18.83 3.41
N ILE A 951 -4.08 -19.62 4.44
CA ILE A 951 -5.12 -20.24 5.27
C ILE A 951 -6.03 -19.20 5.92
N ALA A 952 -5.44 -18.18 6.55
CA ALA A 952 -6.19 -17.12 7.24
C ALA A 952 -7.00 -16.24 6.29
N GLU A 953 -6.46 -15.95 5.11
CA GLU A 953 -7.11 -15.09 4.11
C GLU A 953 -8.28 -15.80 3.41
N THR A 954 -8.16 -17.11 3.20
CA THR A 954 -9.15 -17.90 2.46
C THR A 954 -10.13 -18.65 3.34
N ASN A 955 -9.91 -18.68 4.67
CA ASN A 955 -10.64 -19.52 5.63
C ASN A 955 -10.71 -21.00 5.18
N CYS A 956 -9.62 -21.52 4.61
CA CYS A 956 -9.55 -22.86 4.02
C CYS A 956 -10.62 -23.17 2.95
N HIS A 957 -11.23 -22.16 2.34
CA HIS A 957 -12.22 -22.37 1.29
C HIS A 957 -11.52 -22.89 0.01
N PRO A 958 -11.79 -24.13 -0.45
CA PRO A 958 -10.98 -24.81 -1.46
C PRO A 958 -10.77 -24.00 -2.75
N TYR A 959 -11.84 -23.36 -3.25
CA TYR A 959 -11.74 -22.54 -4.46
C TYR A 959 -10.86 -21.29 -4.26
N LEU A 960 -10.93 -20.63 -3.11
CA LEU A 960 -10.12 -19.44 -2.84
C LEU A 960 -8.66 -19.82 -2.57
N VAL A 961 -8.42 -20.93 -1.87
CA VAL A 961 -7.07 -21.48 -1.70
C VAL A 961 -6.45 -21.75 -3.07
N GLN A 962 -7.17 -22.44 -3.97
CA GLN A 962 -6.68 -22.70 -5.32
C GLN A 962 -6.50 -21.42 -6.13
N GLN A 963 -7.39 -20.44 -6.01
CA GLN A 963 -7.24 -19.15 -6.69
C GLN A 963 -5.97 -18.40 -6.27
N VAL A 964 -5.74 -18.27 -4.96
CA VAL A 964 -4.54 -17.62 -4.41
C VAL A 964 -3.28 -18.39 -4.79
N CYS A 965 -3.30 -19.71 -4.68
CA CYS A 965 -2.15 -20.53 -5.01
C CYS A 965 -1.87 -20.59 -6.53
N HIS A 966 -2.89 -20.47 -7.37
CA HIS A 966 -2.74 -20.36 -8.81
C HIS A 966 -1.97 -19.10 -9.18
N GLU A 967 -2.40 -17.93 -8.67
CA GLU A 967 -1.71 -16.65 -8.89
C GLU A 967 -0.31 -16.63 -8.27
N LEU A 968 -0.15 -17.24 -7.08
CA LEU A 968 1.17 -17.43 -6.47
C LEU A 968 2.08 -18.27 -7.37
N PHE A 969 1.59 -19.39 -7.91
CA PHE A 969 2.37 -20.22 -8.82
C PHE A 969 2.78 -19.44 -10.08
N GLU A 970 1.87 -18.68 -10.69
CA GLU A 970 2.20 -17.87 -11.88
C GLU A 970 3.32 -16.85 -11.57
N ARG A 971 3.25 -16.18 -10.41
CA ARG A 971 4.31 -15.28 -9.95
C ARG A 971 5.63 -16.02 -9.73
N MET A 972 5.60 -17.12 -8.99
CA MET A 972 6.79 -17.91 -8.65
C MET A 972 7.45 -18.48 -9.92
N ALA A 973 6.66 -18.91 -10.89
CA ALA A 973 7.14 -19.42 -12.18
C ALA A 973 7.66 -18.31 -13.11
N ALA A 974 7.02 -17.13 -13.13
CA ALA A 974 7.46 -15.98 -13.92
C ALA A 974 8.82 -15.46 -13.44
N GLU A 975 8.98 -15.28 -12.14
CA GLU A 975 10.22 -14.77 -11.52
C GLU A 975 11.26 -15.87 -11.26
N SER A 976 10.90 -17.13 -11.51
CA SER A 976 11.73 -18.30 -11.20
C SER A 976 12.14 -18.35 -9.73
N TYR A 977 11.26 -17.99 -8.80
CA TYR A 977 11.53 -18.09 -7.37
C TYR A 977 11.38 -19.53 -6.87
N LEU A 978 12.23 -19.93 -5.92
CA LEU A 978 12.25 -21.27 -5.33
C LEU A 978 11.58 -21.35 -3.95
N VAL A 979 11.27 -20.22 -3.34
CA VAL A 979 10.67 -20.17 -2.01
C VAL A 979 9.66 -19.02 -1.96
N ALA A 980 8.40 -19.34 -1.67
CA ALA A 980 7.30 -18.39 -1.55
C ALA A 980 7.19 -17.87 -0.10
N THR A 981 7.20 -16.54 0.06
CA THR A 981 7.11 -15.85 1.36
C THR A 981 5.73 -15.21 1.58
N GLU A 982 5.49 -14.74 2.81
CA GLU A 982 4.31 -13.94 3.18
C GLU A 982 4.17 -12.69 2.30
N THR A 983 5.29 -12.07 1.94
CA THR A 983 5.29 -10.91 1.04
C THR A 983 4.78 -11.28 -0.36
N ASP A 984 5.18 -12.44 -0.90
CA ASP A 984 4.70 -12.89 -2.22
C ASP A 984 3.20 -13.16 -2.22
N VAL A 985 2.70 -13.76 -1.14
CA VAL A 985 1.26 -13.95 -0.94
C VAL A 985 0.58 -12.59 -0.90
N THR A 986 1.08 -11.65 -0.10
CA THR A 986 0.52 -10.28 0.01
C THR A 986 0.41 -9.60 -1.37
N THR A 987 1.46 -9.64 -2.18
CA THR A 987 1.45 -9.09 -3.56
C THR A 987 0.41 -9.77 -4.45
N VAL A 988 0.24 -11.08 -4.31
CA VAL A 988 -0.79 -11.82 -5.06
C VAL A 988 -2.20 -11.44 -4.60
N LEU A 989 -2.41 -11.23 -3.30
CA LEU A 989 -3.69 -10.77 -2.76
C LEU A 989 -4.04 -9.38 -3.31
N GLU A 990 -3.08 -8.46 -3.38
CA GLU A 990 -3.27 -7.12 -3.97
C GLU A 990 -3.72 -7.16 -5.44
N LYS A 991 -3.32 -8.20 -6.19
CA LYS A 991 -3.82 -8.44 -7.55
C LYS A 991 -5.26 -8.99 -7.57
N ILE A 992 -5.61 -9.87 -6.62
CA ILE A 992 -6.93 -10.51 -6.54
C ILE A 992 -8.00 -9.56 -6.00
N LEU A 993 -7.63 -8.72 -5.01
CA LEU A 993 -8.53 -7.87 -4.24
C LEU A 993 -9.39 -6.91 -5.08
N PRO A 994 -8.90 -6.25 -6.14
CA PRO A 994 -9.74 -5.37 -6.96
C PRO A 994 -10.74 -6.12 -7.85
N ASN A 995 -10.50 -7.42 -8.11
CA ASN A 995 -11.30 -8.19 -9.05
C ASN A 995 -12.57 -8.78 -8.38
N PRO A 996 -13.78 -8.50 -8.87
CA PRO A 996 -15.00 -9.08 -8.31
C PRO A 996 -15.20 -10.57 -8.66
N GLN A 997 -14.57 -11.06 -9.73
CA GLN A 997 -14.85 -12.38 -10.30
C GLN A 997 -14.56 -13.55 -9.34
N PRO A 998 -13.45 -13.57 -8.57
CA PRO A 998 -13.21 -14.58 -7.53
C PRO A 998 -14.26 -14.60 -6.41
N PHE A 999 -15.01 -13.52 -6.21
CA PHE A 999 -15.98 -13.41 -5.11
C PHE A 999 -17.44 -13.52 -5.60
N ALA A 1000 -17.66 -13.61 -6.90
CA ALA A 1000 -19.01 -13.62 -7.50
C ALA A 1000 -19.92 -14.68 -6.87
N TYR A 1001 -19.41 -15.89 -6.63
CA TYR A 1001 -20.21 -16.97 -6.03
C TYR A 1001 -20.65 -16.69 -4.58
N LEU A 1002 -19.86 -15.91 -3.83
CA LEU A 1002 -20.21 -15.49 -2.46
C LEU A 1002 -21.33 -14.45 -2.50
N ILE A 1003 -21.22 -13.47 -3.40
CA ILE A 1003 -22.23 -12.43 -3.63
C ILE A 1003 -23.55 -13.07 -4.08
N GLU A 1004 -23.48 -14.04 -5.00
CA GLU A 1004 -24.64 -14.82 -5.49
C GLU A 1004 -25.29 -15.70 -4.42
N THR A 1005 -24.57 -16.05 -3.35
CA THR A 1005 -25.11 -16.82 -2.22
C THR A 1005 -25.91 -15.92 -1.28
N VAL A 1006 -25.45 -14.68 -1.07
CA VAL A 1006 -26.09 -13.75 -0.14
C VAL A 1006 -27.40 -13.19 -0.70
N ARG A 1007 -27.48 -12.87 -2.00
CA ARG A 1007 -28.65 -12.40 -2.81
C ARG A 1007 -29.47 -11.19 -2.29
N SER A 1008 -29.46 -10.90 -0.99
CA SER A 1008 -30.26 -9.86 -0.33
C SER A 1008 -29.44 -8.57 -0.13
N PRO A 1009 -29.97 -7.39 -0.54
CA PRO A 1009 -29.35 -6.10 -0.25
C PRO A 1009 -29.18 -5.84 1.26
N GLU A 1010 -30.11 -6.34 2.08
CA GLU A 1010 -30.06 -6.22 3.55
C GLU A 1010 -28.83 -6.94 4.11
N TYR A 1011 -28.64 -8.21 3.72
CA TYR A 1011 -27.51 -9.01 4.15
C TYR A 1011 -26.18 -8.48 3.59
N MET A 1012 -26.18 -7.96 2.37
CA MET A 1012 -24.97 -7.40 1.77
C MET A 1012 -24.53 -6.12 2.48
N SER A 1013 -25.49 -5.32 2.98
CA SER A 1013 -25.21 -4.14 3.82
C SER A 1013 -24.55 -4.52 5.15
N ILE A 1014 -24.93 -5.67 5.74
CA ILE A 1014 -24.28 -6.22 6.94
C ILE A 1014 -22.82 -6.60 6.66
N PHE A 1015 -22.55 -7.32 5.57
CA PHE A 1015 -21.17 -7.65 5.17
C PHE A 1015 -20.33 -6.41 4.85
N ASP A 1016 -20.93 -5.41 4.22
CA ASP A 1016 -20.26 -4.14 3.96
C ASP A 1016 -19.93 -3.41 5.27
N ALA A 1017 -20.79 -3.50 6.29
CA ALA A 1017 -20.56 -2.82 7.56
C ALA A 1017 -19.51 -3.55 8.38
N LEU A 1018 -19.60 -4.89 8.43
CA LEU A 1018 -18.58 -5.74 9.03
C LEU A 1018 -17.20 -5.55 8.37
N SER A 1019 -17.12 -5.48 7.04
CA SER A 1019 -15.84 -5.31 6.34
C SER A 1019 -15.15 -3.96 6.59
N VAL A 1020 -15.91 -2.91 6.89
CA VAL A 1020 -15.33 -1.62 7.27
C VAL A 1020 -14.89 -1.62 8.73
N LEU A 1021 -15.68 -2.23 9.63
CA LEU A 1021 -15.37 -2.26 11.06
C LEU A 1021 -14.29 -3.29 11.42
N GLN A 1022 -14.20 -4.40 10.69
CA GLN A 1022 -13.28 -5.49 11.00
C GLN A 1022 -11.85 -5.16 10.57
N SER A 1023 -10.90 -5.28 11.51
CA SER A 1023 -9.46 -5.26 11.22
C SER A 1023 -8.84 -6.59 11.60
N GLY A 1024 -8.21 -7.27 10.63
CA GLY A 1024 -7.53 -8.54 10.86
C GLY A 1024 -8.45 -9.65 11.38
N GLU A 1025 -8.10 -10.23 12.55
CA GLU A 1025 -8.83 -11.35 13.15
C GLU A 1025 -9.97 -10.92 14.10
N HIS A 1026 -10.14 -9.63 14.33
CA HIS A 1026 -11.02 -9.15 15.39
C HIS A 1026 -12.50 -9.35 15.07
N PHE A 1027 -13.29 -9.60 16.11
CA PHE A 1027 -14.75 -9.66 16.01
C PHE A 1027 -15.35 -8.29 16.27
N VAL A 1028 -16.42 -7.98 15.55
CA VAL A 1028 -17.17 -6.73 15.64
C VAL A 1028 -18.40 -6.94 16.52
N SER A 1029 -18.68 -6.02 17.44
CA SER A 1029 -19.87 -6.07 18.28
C SER A 1029 -21.14 -5.74 17.50
N VAL A 1030 -22.27 -6.32 17.91
CA VAL A 1030 -23.59 -5.97 17.34
C VAL A 1030 -23.94 -4.49 17.58
N LYS A 1031 -23.44 -3.89 18.66
CA LYS A 1031 -23.60 -2.45 18.97
C LYS A 1031 -22.96 -1.60 17.87
N ASP A 1032 -21.69 -1.83 17.58
CA ASP A 1032 -20.93 -1.06 16.58
C ASP A 1032 -21.44 -1.32 15.17
N LEU A 1033 -21.79 -2.58 14.87
CA LEU A 1033 -22.42 -2.95 13.62
C LEU A 1033 -23.72 -2.18 13.37
N ARG A 1034 -24.58 -2.04 14.39
CA ARG A 1034 -25.83 -1.27 14.29
C ARG A 1034 -25.57 0.22 14.09
N ILE A 1035 -24.58 0.79 14.78
CA ILE A 1035 -24.19 2.19 14.59
C ILE A 1035 -23.75 2.42 13.13
N GLN A 1036 -22.94 1.53 12.59
CA GLN A 1036 -22.45 1.65 11.22
C GLN A 1036 -23.53 1.41 10.16
N LEU A 1037 -24.47 0.50 10.39
CA LEU A 1037 -25.63 0.32 9.51
C LEU A 1037 -26.50 1.58 9.48
N ARG A 1038 -26.75 2.21 10.64
CA ARG A 1038 -27.50 3.47 10.73
C ARG A 1038 -26.82 4.61 9.98
N ARG A 1039 -25.49 4.75 10.09
CA ARG A 1039 -24.71 5.74 9.33
C ARG A 1039 -24.87 5.60 7.82
N ARG A 1040 -25.15 4.38 7.35
CA ARG A 1040 -25.38 4.06 5.94
C ARG A 1040 -26.84 4.17 5.51
N GLY A 1041 -27.70 4.73 6.37
CA GLY A 1041 -29.13 4.86 6.09
C GLY A 1041 -29.91 3.55 6.23
N VAL A 1042 -29.32 2.51 6.82
CA VAL A 1042 -29.99 1.24 7.08
C VAL A 1042 -30.41 1.19 8.56
N GLU A 1043 -31.67 1.52 8.83
CA GLU A 1043 -32.23 1.34 10.17
C GLU A 1043 -32.62 -0.11 10.40
N GLN A 1044 -31.95 -0.74 11.36
CA GLN A 1044 -32.32 -2.06 11.86
C GLN A 1044 -32.44 -2.05 13.38
N ASP A 1045 -33.49 -2.70 13.86
CA ASP A 1045 -33.63 -3.06 15.27
C ASP A 1045 -32.61 -4.15 15.66
N GLU A 1046 -32.18 -4.16 16.93
CA GLU A 1046 -31.18 -5.13 17.42
C GLU A 1046 -31.66 -6.57 17.27
N LYS A 1047 -32.94 -6.81 17.55
CA LYS A 1047 -33.53 -8.14 17.44
C LYS A 1047 -33.51 -8.62 16.00
N ARG A 1048 -33.91 -7.78 15.06
CA ARG A 1048 -33.87 -8.09 13.62
C ARG A 1048 -32.44 -8.33 13.14
N LEU A 1049 -31.47 -7.50 13.56
CA LEU A 1049 -30.07 -7.68 13.20
C LEU A 1049 -29.51 -9.03 13.69
N LEU A 1050 -29.82 -9.43 14.93
CA LEU A 1050 -29.43 -10.74 15.46
C LEU A 1050 -30.07 -11.89 14.69
N GLU A 1051 -31.35 -11.77 14.33
CA GLU A 1051 -32.04 -12.75 13.47
C GLU A 1051 -31.36 -12.86 12.10
N CYS A 1052 -31.06 -11.72 11.45
CA CYS A 1052 -30.35 -11.69 10.17
C CYS A 1052 -28.95 -12.34 10.25
N LEU A 1053 -28.21 -12.10 11.33
CA LEU A 1053 -26.87 -12.68 11.51
C LEU A 1053 -26.93 -14.21 11.68
N GLU A 1054 -27.92 -14.74 12.39
CA GLU A 1054 -28.11 -16.20 12.48
C GLU A 1054 -28.63 -16.80 11.18
N GLU A 1055 -29.53 -16.13 10.46
CA GLU A 1055 -29.95 -16.52 9.10
C GLU A 1055 -28.74 -16.58 8.16
N LEU A 1056 -27.89 -15.55 8.16
CA LEU A 1056 -26.66 -15.50 7.37
C LEU A 1056 -25.68 -16.61 7.71
N ARG A 1057 -25.52 -16.94 8.99
CA ARG A 1057 -24.65 -18.04 9.43
C ARG A 1057 -25.13 -19.40 8.95
N LEU A 1058 -26.44 -19.58 8.77
CA LEU A 1058 -27.04 -20.80 8.21
C LEU A 1058 -26.96 -20.84 6.67
N LEU A 1059 -27.06 -19.68 6.02
CA LEU A 1059 -26.99 -19.54 4.56
C LEU A 1059 -25.56 -19.68 4.03
N ALA A 1060 -24.60 -19.05 4.70
CA ALA A 1060 -23.19 -19.02 4.32
C ALA A 1060 -22.26 -19.24 5.53
N PRO A 1061 -22.24 -20.46 6.11
CA PRO A 1061 -21.41 -20.79 7.27
C PRO A 1061 -19.90 -20.56 7.07
N SER A 1062 -19.37 -20.55 5.84
CA SER A 1062 -17.96 -20.24 5.60
C SER A 1062 -17.65 -18.74 5.61
N LEU A 1063 -18.67 -17.88 5.47
CA LEU A 1063 -18.52 -16.43 5.37
C LEU A 1063 -18.65 -15.70 6.70
N LEU A 1064 -19.56 -16.13 7.57
CA LEU A 1064 -19.86 -15.43 8.82
C LEU A 1064 -19.53 -16.31 10.03
N GLU A 1065 -18.63 -15.82 10.88
CA GLU A 1065 -18.23 -16.49 12.11
C GLU A 1065 -18.70 -15.70 13.33
N ARG A 1066 -19.19 -16.43 14.33
CA ARG A 1066 -19.58 -15.87 15.63
C ARG A 1066 -18.50 -16.20 16.66
N ALA A 1067 -18.17 -15.24 17.53
CA ALA A 1067 -17.17 -15.45 18.56
C ALA A 1067 -17.59 -16.62 19.49
N PRO A 1068 -16.66 -17.52 19.86
CA PRO A 1068 -16.98 -18.71 20.67
C PRO A 1068 -17.46 -18.34 22.09
N ASN A 1069 -16.91 -17.27 22.67
CA ASN A 1069 -17.19 -16.84 24.04
C ASN A 1069 -18.20 -15.69 24.13
N ASN A 1070 -18.70 -15.16 23.01
CA ASN A 1070 -19.61 -14.03 23.00
C ASN A 1070 -20.61 -14.12 21.83
N SER A 1071 -21.89 -14.34 22.15
CA SER A 1071 -22.94 -14.51 21.13
C SER A 1071 -23.33 -13.20 20.42
N ARG A 1072 -22.78 -12.06 20.83
CA ARG A 1072 -23.07 -10.73 20.24
C ARG A 1072 -21.91 -10.18 19.43
N ARG A 1073 -21.01 -11.05 18.97
CA ARG A 1073 -19.81 -10.66 18.22
C ARG A 1073 -19.62 -11.53 16.98
N TYR A 1074 -19.39 -10.88 15.85
CA TYR A 1074 -19.35 -11.51 14.53
C TYR A 1074 -18.20 -10.96 13.69
N ARG A 1075 -17.70 -11.78 12.76
CA ARG A 1075 -16.71 -11.36 11.77
C ARG A 1075 -16.96 -12.05 10.43
N VAL A 1076 -16.48 -11.43 9.36
CA VAL A 1076 -16.33 -12.08 8.07
C VAL A 1076 -15.12 -13.01 8.16
N ALA A 1077 -15.38 -14.31 8.07
CA ALA A 1077 -14.37 -15.35 8.27
C ALA A 1077 -13.38 -15.42 7.10
N ILE A 1078 -13.85 -15.22 5.86
CA ILE A 1078 -13.00 -15.08 4.68
C ILE A 1078 -12.45 -13.65 4.63
N ARG A 1079 -11.26 -13.42 5.17
CA ARG A 1079 -10.65 -12.08 5.24
C ARG A 1079 -10.41 -11.46 3.86
N LEU A 1080 -10.05 -12.29 2.89
CA LEU A 1080 -9.86 -11.84 1.51
C LEU A 1080 -11.16 -11.22 0.94
N PHE A 1081 -12.31 -11.79 1.28
CA PHE A 1081 -13.61 -11.21 0.91
C PHE A 1081 -13.91 -9.94 1.70
N ALA A 1082 -13.62 -9.90 2.99
CA ALA A 1082 -13.78 -8.70 3.82
C ALA A 1082 -12.98 -7.51 3.25
N ARG A 1083 -11.70 -7.72 2.92
CA ARG A 1083 -10.82 -6.71 2.32
C ARG A 1083 -11.33 -6.25 0.95
N HIS A 1084 -11.77 -7.18 0.09
CA HIS A 1084 -12.40 -6.83 -1.19
C HIS A 1084 -13.61 -5.90 -0.99
N ARG A 1085 -14.49 -6.21 -0.03
CA ARG A 1085 -15.65 -5.36 0.28
C ARG A 1085 -15.21 -4.00 0.82
N LYS A 1086 -14.21 -3.93 1.71
CA LYS A 1086 -13.68 -2.68 2.26
C LYS A 1086 -13.19 -1.73 1.16
N ILE A 1087 -12.41 -2.23 0.19
CA ILE A 1087 -11.92 -1.46 -0.95
C ILE A 1087 -13.09 -0.87 -1.76
N LEU A 1088 -14.11 -1.67 -2.09
CA LEU A 1088 -15.27 -1.20 -2.84
C LEU A 1088 -16.05 -0.09 -2.11
N GLN A 1089 -16.06 -0.08 -0.77
CA GLN A 1089 -16.69 1.00 0.00
C GLN A 1089 -15.85 2.27 -0.05
N GLN A 1090 -14.52 2.16 0.09
CA GLN A 1090 -13.61 3.31 0.01
C GLN A 1090 -13.69 4.00 -1.35
N THR A 1091 -13.69 3.25 -2.47
CA THR A 1091 -13.79 3.83 -3.82
C THR A 1091 -15.11 4.57 -4.06
N LYS A 1092 -16.22 4.11 -3.47
CA LYS A 1092 -17.52 4.81 -3.54
C LYS A 1092 -17.52 6.13 -2.80
N HIS A 1093 -16.86 6.22 -1.65
CA HIS A 1093 -16.71 7.46 -0.90
C HIS A 1093 -15.80 8.47 -1.62
N THR A 1094 -14.73 8.01 -2.28
CA THR A 1094 -13.85 8.89 -3.09
C THR A 1094 -14.59 9.52 -4.28
N LEU A 1095 -15.55 8.82 -4.87
CA LEU A 1095 -16.40 9.34 -5.95
C LEU A 1095 -17.43 10.38 -5.48
N LEU A 1096 -17.86 10.31 -4.21
CA LEU A 1096 -18.79 11.27 -3.61
C LEU A 1096 -18.09 12.55 -3.11
N LEU A 1097 -16.77 12.51 -2.88
CA LEU A 1097 -15.95 13.66 -2.49
C LEU A 1097 -15.43 14.48 -3.67
N ARG A 1098 -15.73 14.10 -4.92
CA ARG A 1098 -15.63 15.03 -6.06
C ARG A 1098 -16.83 15.99 -5.98
N PRO A 1099 -16.64 17.30 -5.76
CA PRO A 1099 -17.75 18.24 -5.73
C PRO A 1099 -18.49 18.18 -7.06
N ASN A 1100 -19.82 18.18 -7.00
CA ASN A 1100 -20.69 18.47 -8.12
C ASN A 1100 -20.49 19.92 -8.60
N ASP A 1101 -19.34 20.25 -9.17
CA ASP A 1101 -19.12 21.51 -9.89
C ASP A 1101 -19.64 21.38 -11.32
N SER A 1102 -20.96 21.20 -11.45
CA SER A 1102 -21.67 21.42 -12.73
C SER A 1102 -23.17 21.66 -12.53
N LYS A 1103 -23.54 22.35 -11.45
CA LYS A 1103 -24.85 23.01 -11.35
C LYS A 1103 -24.66 24.47 -10.95
N GLY A 1104 -24.35 25.29 -11.95
CA GLY A 1104 -24.28 26.74 -11.76
C GLY A 1104 -23.67 27.45 -12.96
N ASN A 1105 -24.36 27.42 -14.11
CA ASN A 1105 -24.49 28.58 -15.00
C ASN A 1105 -25.44 28.22 -16.15
N SER A 1106 -26.73 28.27 -15.82
CA SER A 1106 -27.78 28.55 -16.79
C SER A 1106 -27.83 30.06 -17.03
N THR A 1107 -27.29 30.55 -18.15
CA THR A 1107 -27.79 31.75 -18.83
C THR A 1107 -27.28 31.79 -20.28
N SER A 1108 -28.25 31.92 -21.19
CA SER A 1108 -28.22 32.06 -22.67
C SER A 1108 -27.67 30.91 -23.50
#